data_AF-A0A939AXE4-F1
#
_entry.id   AF-A0A939AXE4-F1
#
_cell.length_a   1.000
_cell.length_b   1.000
_cell.length_c   1.000
_cell.angle_alpha   90.00
_cell.angle_beta   90.00
_cell.angle_gamma   90.00
#
_symmetry.space_group_name_H-M   'P 1'
#
loop_
_entity.id
_entity.type
_entity.pdbx_description
1 polymer ?
#
loop_
_entity_poly.entity_id
_entity_poly.type
_entity_poly.pdbx_seq_one_letter_code
_entity_poly.pdbx_strand_id
1 'polypeptide(L)'
;MPRPLNDSTYLYGFHDRGGEQNMLDASVGGWVLVTEEVGYDRNNTSGSNYTDLVSRELGVIVRLNAGYAVVGTLPYERAYDDFAQRCANFVRSSSGAHLWIVGNEPNHPIEWPGADWDWNLNPPQPKRPDSRGEPITPKRYAACYARVHRAIHATPGHEKDQVLVAAPAPWNPLTTYEGNANGDWVQYFRDVLSEIKRLKCPCDGITLHTYTHGTEPKLIWSEEKLSAAGFQKYHYHFRAYRDFMAVIPEEMRSLPVYITETDQGDVPWRNENTGWVRAAYSEIAGWNQVNRQKIRSLLLYRWPQVPGDRWGIAGKEGVVEDFRQACALGYRWELNLADRVKALEDRAAELDSGFRLAASLTAEAARMLRTASDLAKEIAEALRVVGQVDAIEQSIKAIENAIPPEDDEFARQIEDISSRLPASPTQTYGHRSLTDIRRVIVHHTVTKTDVTPERIAQAQVHQGRPGITYHFLVYPDGKVYQTQPQEAVTPQTLSAAANAEGIAVALVGNFMAEAPSAAHLDRAAELIAWLLRKRSLPIEAIAGRSEIDTTVGSPGATWLKAEPKYKFALMAAVKEYLDASDGCEARVLRLTRRVRDLEGQVAILQPQAEQLPGCQQRVVELTKKLEECKAIVQQCQGKVPKPAMVDVIGALPKHPTDRYGRRPQKITHLVIHHTETERDCSLATLASYFVNIQKWPGMAYHYVVAADGAIYQCQPDDVMSFHVGEANGYCLGVSLIGSFMPTFRDKPQPPDRQLPTPAQLASASWLMAWLMQQHGVPLERVVGHKEVGGTECPGDFWTDGPAWKWTLHEQVKAVQRGQFAPAGQRMEHYLLLWDHGKEGWASVDWQNAQGYIAHFRPTAGFSPRDAMLARHVVIVGGDAGVSGVDEAALIAAGCQVHRLAGANEAATKALLDGLAAQNTLWPGAQPAPAKSPPPPAVSRGDETPVDAWNAPRDWLPTEGAPPDMGDRRPRIRYTIR
;
A
#
# COMPACT_ATOMS: atom_id res chain seq x y z
N MET A 1 -40.33 -10.91 27.90
CA MET A 1 -39.01 -10.75 27.24
C MET A 1 -38.33 -12.10 27.23
N PRO A 2 -37.59 -12.49 26.19
CA PRO A 2 -36.78 -13.71 26.25
C PRO A 2 -35.78 -13.54 27.40
N ARG A 3 -35.64 -14.54 28.27
CA ARG A 3 -34.50 -14.63 29.19
C ARG A 3 -33.42 -15.40 28.42
N PRO A 4 -32.39 -14.76 27.86
CA PRO A 4 -31.29 -15.50 27.25
C PRO A 4 -30.52 -16.20 28.38
N LEU A 5 -29.81 -17.27 28.04
CA LEU A 5 -28.93 -18.00 28.97
C LEU A 5 -27.71 -17.18 29.47
N ASN A 6 -27.71 -15.86 29.23
CA ASN A 6 -26.57 -14.95 29.31
C ASN A 6 -25.30 -15.57 28.70
N ASP A 7 -25.48 -16.12 27.49
CA ASP A 7 -24.51 -16.92 26.76
C ASP A 7 -23.32 -16.05 26.32
N SER A 8 -22.31 -15.95 27.19
CA SER A 8 -21.16 -15.07 26.97
C SER A 8 -20.40 -15.52 25.73
N THR A 9 -20.28 -14.64 24.74
CA THR A 9 -19.48 -14.91 23.52
C THR A 9 -17.97 -15.08 23.80
N TYR A 10 -17.50 -14.69 24.98
CA TYR A 10 -16.12 -14.79 25.42
C TYR A 10 -15.83 -16.13 26.13
N LEU A 11 -14.60 -16.63 26.00
CA LEU A 11 -14.18 -17.91 26.59
C LEU A 11 -13.93 -17.86 28.10
N TYR A 12 -13.67 -16.66 28.64
CA TYR A 12 -13.11 -16.47 29.98
C TYR A 12 -14.02 -16.93 31.10
N GLY A 13 -13.43 -17.43 32.18
CA GLY A 13 -14.16 -17.61 33.42
C GLY A 13 -13.37 -18.25 34.55
N PHE A 14 -14.05 -18.36 35.69
CA PHE A 14 -13.53 -18.98 36.91
C PHE A 14 -14.51 -20.03 37.44
N HIS A 15 -13.95 -21.07 38.06
CA HIS A 15 -14.70 -21.89 38.99
C HIS A 15 -14.80 -21.15 40.34
N ASP A 16 -16.04 -21.05 40.85
CA ASP A 16 -16.50 -20.26 42.00
C ASP A 16 -16.49 -18.73 41.83
N ARG A 17 -17.30 -18.07 42.67
CA ARG A 17 -17.46 -16.61 42.70
C ARG A 17 -16.26 -15.89 43.32
N GLY A 18 -16.10 -14.61 42.95
CA GLY A 18 -15.16 -13.65 43.51
C GLY A 18 -14.07 -13.21 42.51
N GLY A 19 -13.83 -14.01 41.47
CA GLY A 19 -12.83 -13.72 40.44
C GLY A 19 -13.36 -12.87 39.29
N GLU A 20 -14.67 -12.73 39.16
CA GLU A 20 -15.32 -12.17 37.98
C GLU A 20 -15.07 -10.67 37.76
N GLN A 21 -14.68 -9.94 38.81
CA GLN A 21 -14.26 -8.55 38.66
C GLN A 21 -13.06 -8.40 37.70
N ASN A 22 -12.19 -9.41 37.60
CA ASN A 22 -11.05 -9.37 36.67
C ASN A 22 -11.45 -9.43 35.19
N MET A 23 -12.64 -9.95 34.87
CA MET A 23 -13.22 -9.89 33.52
C MET A 23 -13.89 -8.54 33.28
N LEU A 24 -14.65 -8.07 34.27
CA LEU A 24 -15.42 -6.83 34.20
C LEU A 24 -14.54 -5.56 34.18
N ASP A 25 -13.42 -5.56 34.89
CA ASP A 25 -12.41 -4.49 34.82
C ASP A 25 -11.81 -4.38 33.41
N ALA A 26 -11.71 -5.50 32.69
CA ALA A 26 -11.28 -5.54 31.28
C ALA A 26 -12.44 -5.28 30.29
N SER A 27 -13.65 -4.96 30.79
CA SER A 27 -14.87 -4.77 29.98
C SER A 27 -15.20 -5.96 29.06
N VAL A 28 -14.85 -7.18 29.48
CA VAL A 28 -15.24 -8.41 28.79
C VAL A 28 -16.29 -9.17 29.61
N GLY A 29 -17.25 -9.76 28.91
CA GLY A 29 -18.11 -10.78 29.49
C GLY A 29 -17.32 -12.07 29.77
N GLY A 30 -17.97 -13.03 30.41
CA GLY A 30 -17.38 -14.32 30.71
C GLY A 30 -18.32 -15.18 31.52
N TRP A 31 -17.76 -16.23 32.10
CA TRP A 31 -18.48 -17.31 32.76
C TRP A 31 -18.06 -17.43 34.22
N VAL A 32 -19.03 -17.69 35.09
CA VAL A 32 -18.78 -18.07 36.49
C VAL A 32 -19.51 -19.37 36.75
N LEU A 33 -18.77 -20.40 37.15
CA LEU A 33 -19.36 -21.65 37.63
C LEU A 33 -19.55 -21.58 39.14
N VAL A 34 -20.73 -21.93 39.65
CA VAL A 34 -21.01 -22.06 41.08
C VAL A 34 -21.34 -23.51 41.39
N THR A 35 -20.62 -24.14 42.32
CA THR A 35 -20.91 -25.50 42.77
C THR A 35 -21.87 -25.46 43.96
N GLU A 36 -22.93 -26.27 43.92
CA GLU A 36 -23.99 -26.30 44.93
C GLU A 36 -24.12 -27.73 45.48
N GLU A 37 -24.15 -27.85 46.80
CA GLU A 37 -24.58 -29.06 47.50
C GLU A 37 -26.09 -28.94 47.75
N VAL A 38 -26.89 -29.52 46.87
CA VAL A 38 -28.35 -29.41 46.96
C VAL A 38 -28.98 -30.49 47.85
N GLY A 39 -28.27 -31.57 48.17
CA GLY A 39 -28.86 -32.73 48.85
C GLY A 39 -29.79 -33.53 47.93
N TYR A 40 -30.54 -34.47 48.50
CA TYR A 40 -31.51 -35.30 47.77
C TYR A 40 -32.87 -35.41 48.49
N ASP A 41 -33.17 -34.54 49.45
CA ASP A 41 -34.52 -34.44 50.02
C ASP A 41 -35.50 -33.80 49.03
N ARG A 42 -36.40 -34.62 48.48
CA ARG A 42 -37.47 -34.21 47.56
C ARG A 42 -38.37 -33.08 48.07
N ASN A 43 -38.43 -32.87 49.38
CA ASN A 43 -39.30 -31.86 50.01
C ASN A 43 -38.59 -30.53 50.23
N ASN A 44 -37.27 -30.48 50.10
CA ASN A 44 -36.51 -29.24 50.26
C ASN A 44 -36.74 -28.32 49.05
N THR A 45 -37.34 -27.16 49.30
CA THR A 45 -37.68 -26.14 48.31
C THR A 45 -36.75 -24.92 48.32
N SER A 46 -35.60 -24.97 48.99
CA SER A 46 -34.61 -23.88 48.94
C SER A 46 -33.99 -23.74 47.54
N GLY A 47 -33.57 -22.53 47.19
CA GLY A 47 -32.79 -22.22 45.98
C GLY A 47 -31.75 -21.15 46.27
N SER A 48 -30.94 -20.81 45.27
CA SER A 48 -29.84 -19.84 45.37
C SER A 48 -30.06 -18.64 44.45
N ASN A 49 -29.47 -17.49 44.80
CA ASN A 49 -29.55 -16.28 43.99
C ASN A 49 -28.24 -16.01 43.24
N TYR A 50 -28.32 -15.85 41.92
CA TYR A 50 -27.24 -15.56 40.98
C TYR A 50 -27.47 -14.24 40.22
N THR A 51 -28.50 -13.45 40.59
CA THR A 51 -28.81 -12.18 39.91
C THR A 51 -27.67 -11.18 39.98
N ASP A 52 -26.82 -11.25 41.00
CA ASP A 52 -25.61 -10.44 41.18
C ASP A 52 -24.56 -10.65 40.08
N LEU A 53 -24.53 -11.84 39.47
CA LEU A 53 -23.65 -12.16 38.35
C LEU A 53 -24.32 -11.77 37.02
N VAL A 54 -25.59 -12.14 36.85
CA VAL A 54 -26.33 -11.90 35.59
C VAL A 54 -26.62 -10.42 35.36
N SER A 55 -26.82 -9.62 36.41
CA SER A 55 -26.95 -8.15 36.29
C SER A 55 -25.65 -7.46 35.87
N ARG A 56 -24.51 -8.18 35.84
CA ARG A 56 -23.21 -7.74 35.34
C ARG A 56 -22.88 -8.38 33.98
N GLU A 57 -23.89 -8.89 33.27
CA GLU A 57 -23.77 -9.52 31.94
C GLU A 57 -22.87 -10.77 31.89
N LEU A 58 -22.71 -11.47 33.02
CA LEU A 58 -21.96 -12.73 33.11
C LEU A 58 -22.85 -13.95 32.88
N GLY A 59 -22.32 -14.95 32.17
CA GLY A 59 -22.89 -16.29 32.07
C GLY A 59 -22.70 -17.06 33.36
N VAL A 60 -23.76 -17.74 33.83
CA VAL A 60 -23.74 -18.49 35.09
C VAL A 60 -24.02 -19.96 34.83
N ILE A 61 -23.05 -20.80 35.20
CA ILE A 61 -23.16 -22.27 35.16
C ILE A 61 -23.27 -22.77 36.60
N VAL A 62 -24.21 -23.65 36.90
CA VAL A 62 -24.38 -24.18 38.27
C VAL A 62 -24.20 -25.69 38.27
N ARG A 63 -23.26 -26.19 39.09
CA ARG A 63 -23.02 -27.64 39.28
C ARG A 63 -23.85 -28.14 40.46
N LEU A 64 -24.85 -28.97 40.16
CA LEU A 64 -25.79 -29.53 41.13
C LEU A 64 -25.25 -30.88 41.65
N ASN A 65 -24.83 -30.93 42.91
CA ASN A 65 -24.34 -32.14 43.58
C ASN A 65 -25.31 -32.55 44.69
N ALA A 66 -25.51 -33.86 44.88
CA ALA A 66 -26.19 -34.37 46.06
C ALA A 66 -25.37 -34.13 47.34
N GLY A 67 -24.05 -34.17 47.22
CA GLY A 67 -23.08 -33.70 48.20
C GLY A 67 -21.66 -34.00 47.74
N TYR A 68 -20.71 -33.92 48.67
CA TYR A 68 -19.32 -34.35 48.45
C TYR A 68 -19.07 -35.70 49.15
N ALA A 69 -17.85 -36.23 49.15
CA ALA A 69 -17.51 -37.44 49.93
C ALA A 69 -17.96 -37.27 51.40
N VAL A 70 -18.76 -38.16 52.02
CA VAL A 70 -19.20 -39.51 51.62
C VAL A 70 -20.62 -39.59 51.02
N VAL A 71 -21.30 -38.45 50.81
CA VAL A 71 -22.64 -38.38 50.20
C VAL A 71 -22.59 -38.71 48.71
N GLY A 72 -21.51 -38.29 48.04
CA GLY A 72 -21.29 -38.45 46.60
C GLY A 72 -21.98 -37.37 45.77
N THR A 73 -21.42 -37.08 44.60
CA THR A 73 -21.96 -36.07 43.67
C THR A 73 -23.38 -36.42 43.20
N LEU A 74 -23.66 -37.71 43.05
CA LEU A 74 -24.99 -38.29 42.93
C LEU A 74 -25.22 -39.15 44.19
N PRO A 75 -26.46 -39.26 44.70
CA PRO A 75 -26.73 -40.15 45.80
C PRO A 75 -26.77 -41.61 45.29
N TYR A 76 -27.03 -42.57 46.19
CA TYR A 76 -27.29 -43.95 45.77
C TYR A 76 -28.42 -44.03 44.73
N GLU A 77 -28.34 -45.00 43.82
CA GLU A 77 -29.28 -45.21 42.71
C GLU A 77 -30.76 -45.24 43.16
N ARG A 78 -31.02 -45.79 44.35
CA ARG A 78 -32.35 -45.82 45.00
C ARG A 78 -32.97 -44.45 45.30
N ALA A 79 -32.20 -43.37 45.25
CA ALA A 79 -32.61 -42.01 45.58
C ALA A 79 -32.58 -41.03 44.38
N TYR A 80 -32.35 -41.53 43.15
CA TYR A 80 -32.29 -40.69 41.95
C TYR A 80 -33.60 -39.94 41.65
N ASP A 81 -34.77 -40.50 41.99
CA ASP A 81 -36.06 -39.83 41.80
C ASP A 81 -36.25 -38.66 42.79
N ASP A 82 -35.80 -38.84 44.04
CA ASP A 82 -35.85 -37.78 45.07
C ASP A 82 -34.83 -36.67 44.78
N PHE A 83 -33.64 -37.04 44.29
CA PHE A 83 -32.63 -36.08 43.82
C PHE A 83 -33.11 -35.27 42.61
N ALA A 84 -33.74 -35.91 41.62
CA ALA A 84 -34.33 -35.20 40.48
C ALA A 84 -35.41 -34.20 40.91
N GLN A 85 -36.27 -34.59 41.86
CA GLN A 85 -37.25 -33.67 42.45
C GLN A 85 -36.59 -32.53 43.23
N ARG A 86 -35.49 -32.82 43.96
CA ARG A 86 -34.72 -31.80 44.67
C ARG A 86 -34.06 -30.80 43.72
N CYS A 87 -33.43 -31.26 42.64
CA CYS A 87 -32.87 -30.39 41.61
C CYS A 87 -33.94 -29.50 40.97
N ALA A 88 -35.10 -30.05 40.59
CA ALA A 88 -36.21 -29.26 40.06
C ALA A 88 -36.73 -28.21 41.07
N ASN A 89 -36.84 -28.57 42.35
CA ASN A 89 -37.18 -27.62 43.41
C ASN A 89 -36.14 -26.50 43.55
N PHE A 90 -34.85 -26.84 43.50
CA PHE A 90 -33.75 -25.89 43.60
C PHE A 90 -33.75 -24.91 42.43
N VAL A 91 -33.88 -25.41 41.20
CA VAL A 91 -33.95 -24.59 39.98
C VAL A 91 -35.15 -23.64 40.03
N ARG A 92 -36.36 -24.14 40.34
CA ARG A 92 -37.59 -23.33 40.49
C ARG A 92 -37.44 -22.19 41.50
N SER A 93 -36.73 -22.44 42.60
CA SER A 93 -36.53 -21.48 43.69
C SER A 93 -35.28 -20.61 43.50
N SER A 94 -34.52 -20.82 42.43
CA SER A 94 -33.30 -20.06 42.13
C SER A 94 -33.58 -18.90 41.17
N SER A 95 -32.66 -17.93 41.11
CA SER A 95 -32.80 -16.75 40.23
C SER A 95 -31.50 -16.41 39.53
N GLY A 96 -31.55 -16.20 38.21
CA GLY A 96 -30.41 -15.79 37.38
C GLY A 96 -29.74 -16.94 36.61
N ALA A 97 -29.56 -18.11 37.22
CA ALA A 97 -28.96 -19.26 36.53
C ALA A 97 -29.96 -19.98 35.61
N HIS A 98 -29.45 -20.47 34.47
CA HIS A 98 -30.21 -21.24 33.46
C HIS A 98 -29.36 -22.37 32.81
N LEU A 99 -28.11 -22.60 33.25
CA LEU A 99 -27.26 -23.73 32.84
C LEU A 99 -26.93 -24.59 34.06
N TRP A 100 -27.22 -25.89 33.99
CA TRP A 100 -27.18 -26.81 35.14
C TRP A 100 -26.36 -28.05 34.83
N ILE A 101 -25.20 -28.24 35.46
CA ILE A 101 -24.42 -29.48 35.37
C ILE A 101 -24.95 -30.48 36.40
N VAL A 102 -25.20 -31.72 35.98
CA VAL A 102 -25.67 -32.78 36.90
C VAL A 102 -24.47 -33.56 37.46
N GLY A 103 -23.99 -33.14 38.62
CA GLY A 103 -22.85 -33.73 39.32
C GLY A 103 -21.46 -33.33 38.79
N ASN A 104 -20.44 -34.03 39.27
CA ASN A 104 -19.02 -33.82 39.02
C ASN A 104 -18.31 -35.17 38.82
N GLU A 105 -17.34 -35.25 37.93
CA GLU A 105 -16.36 -36.36 37.81
C GLU A 105 -16.86 -37.78 38.20
N PRO A 106 -17.97 -38.28 37.63
CA PRO A 106 -18.67 -39.46 38.14
C PRO A 106 -17.85 -40.77 38.05
N ASN A 107 -16.81 -40.81 37.20
CA ASN A 107 -15.86 -41.91 37.15
C ASN A 107 -14.83 -41.90 38.31
N HIS A 108 -14.76 -40.86 39.14
CA HIS A 108 -13.83 -40.77 40.26
C HIS A 108 -14.45 -41.30 41.56
N PRO A 109 -13.82 -42.25 42.28
CA PRO A 109 -14.41 -42.82 43.49
C PRO A 109 -14.68 -41.82 44.62
N ILE A 110 -14.02 -40.66 44.63
CA ILE A 110 -14.30 -39.59 45.61
C ILE A 110 -15.74 -39.06 45.48
N GLU A 111 -16.33 -39.15 44.29
CA GLU A 111 -17.67 -38.65 43.99
C GLU A 111 -18.75 -39.73 44.12
N TRP A 112 -18.39 -40.97 44.49
CA TRP A 112 -19.35 -42.05 44.66
C TRP A 112 -20.06 -41.99 46.02
N PRO A 113 -21.37 -42.25 46.09
CA PRO A 113 -22.10 -42.28 47.35
C PRO A 113 -21.60 -43.46 48.21
N GLY A 114 -21.23 -43.16 49.45
CA GLY A 114 -20.67 -44.12 50.42
C GLY A 114 -19.20 -44.46 50.25
N ALA A 115 -18.46 -43.79 49.36
CA ALA A 115 -17.03 -44.04 49.20
C ALA A 115 -16.20 -43.36 50.29
N ASP A 116 -15.36 -44.15 50.97
CA ASP A 116 -14.32 -43.69 51.88
C ASP A 116 -13.03 -44.46 51.54
N TRP A 117 -12.16 -43.79 50.77
CA TRP A 117 -10.94 -44.33 50.17
C TRP A 117 -9.69 -43.72 50.79
N ASP A 118 -8.58 -44.45 50.75
CA ASP A 118 -7.25 -43.95 51.10
C ASP A 118 -6.49 -43.52 49.84
N TRP A 119 -6.32 -42.21 49.71
CA TRP A 119 -5.64 -41.55 48.60
C TRP A 119 -4.11 -41.54 48.76
N ASN A 120 -3.57 -42.01 49.89
CA ASN A 120 -2.12 -42.15 50.11
C ASN A 120 -1.56 -43.46 49.50
N LEU A 121 -2.43 -44.35 49.02
CA LEU A 121 -2.06 -45.58 48.33
C LEU A 121 -1.98 -45.35 46.82
N ASN A 122 -1.08 -46.07 46.14
CA ASN A 122 -0.97 -46.05 44.68
C ASN A 122 -1.06 -47.47 44.10
N PRO A 123 -2.16 -47.83 43.41
CA PRO A 123 -3.37 -47.04 43.21
C PRO A 123 -4.17 -46.84 44.53
N PRO A 124 -5.01 -45.79 44.63
CA PRO A 124 -5.92 -45.60 45.75
C PRO A 124 -6.87 -46.80 45.96
N GLN A 125 -7.28 -47.05 47.20
CA GLN A 125 -8.17 -48.17 47.55
C GLN A 125 -9.21 -47.79 48.61
N PRO A 126 -10.37 -48.46 48.68
CA PRO A 126 -11.30 -48.31 49.81
C PRO A 126 -10.61 -48.59 51.16
N LYS A 127 -10.87 -47.77 52.18
CA LYS A 127 -10.31 -48.02 53.53
C LYS A 127 -10.82 -49.32 54.13
N ARG A 128 -12.02 -49.77 53.73
CA ARG A 128 -12.61 -51.07 54.04
C ARG A 128 -13.43 -51.56 52.84
N PRO A 129 -13.66 -52.88 52.68
CA PRO A 129 -14.44 -53.41 51.55
C PRO A 129 -15.88 -52.87 51.46
N ASP A 130 -16.51 -52.59 52.59
CA ASP A 130 -17.85 -51.98 52.70
C ASP A 130 -17.85 -50.47 52.38
N SER A 131 -16.69 -49.81 52.50
CA SER A 131 -16.52 -48.38 52.23
C SER A 131 -16.09 -48.06 50.79
N ARG A 132 -16.25 -49.02 49.86
CA ARG A 132 -15.99 -48.81 48.44
C ARG A 132 -16.89 -47.74 47.82
N GLY A 133 -18.10 -47.56 48.34
CA GLY A 133 -19.16 -46.77 47.73
C GLY A 133 -19.81 -47.46 46.53
N GLU A 134 -20.87 -46.86 46.00
CA GLU A 134 -21.58 -47.36 44.82
C GLU A 134 -21.00 -46.76 43.52
N PRO A 135 -20.40 -47.56 42.61
CA PRO A 135 -19.81 -47.03 41.39
C PRO A 135 -20.84 -46.40 40.46
N ILE A 136 -20.59 -45.15 40.06
CA ILE A 136 -21.41 -44.41 39.10
C ILE A 136 -20.99 -44.82 37.67
N THR A 137 -21.47 -45.99 37.24
CA THR A 137 -21.26 -46.49 35.87
C THR A 137 -21.99 -45.63 34.82
N PRO A 138 -21.66 -45.72 33.52
CA PRO A 138 -22.33 -44.94 32.48
C PRO A 138 -23.86 -45.09 32.47
N LYS A 139 -24.35 -46.32 32.69
CA LYS A 139 -25.79 -46.63 32.81
C LYS A 139 -26.43 -45.89 33.98
N ARG A 140 -25.75 -45.80 35.13
CA ARG A 140 -26.22 -45.13 36.34
C ARG A 140 -26.22 -43.62 36.20
N TYR A 141 -25.10 -43.06 35.70
CA TYR A 141 -25.01 -41.64 35.41
C TYR A 141 -26.13 -41.19 34.46
N ALA A 142 -26.27 -41.87 33.31
CA ALA A 142 -27.31 -41.56 32.33
C ALA A 142 -28.74 -41.70 32.91
N ALA A 143 -28.97 -42.70 33.78
CA ALA A 143 -30.26 -42.91 34.44
C ALA A 143 -30.60 -41.83 35.48
N CYS A 144 -29.60 -41.24 36.15
CA CYS A 144 -29.78 -40.10 37.03
C CYS A 144 -29.96 -38.79 36.24
N TYR A 145 -29.03 -38.50 35.32
CA TYR A 145 -29.07 -37.34 34.42
C TYR A 145 -30.42 -37.23 33.72
N ALA A 146 -30.93 -38.31 33.13
CA ALA A 146 -32.22 -38.31 32.42
C ALA A 146 -33.44 -38.08 33.33
N ARG A 147 -33.33 -38.28 34.65
CA ARG A 147 -34.38 -37.91 35.61
C ARG A 147 -34.29 -36.43 35.95
N VAL A 148 -33.08 -35.96 36.30
CA VAL A 148 -32.82 -34.55 36.64
C VAL A 148 -33.20 -33.63 35.48
N HIS A 149 -32.75 -33.95 34.26
CA HIS A 149 -33.13 -33.25 33.04
C HIS A 149 -34.65 -33.18 32.87
N ARG A 150 -35.36 -34.31 32.93
CA ARG A 150 -36.83 -34.31 32.75
C ARG A 150 -37.55 -33.52 33.84
N ALA A 151 -37.07 -33.56 35.08
CA ALA A 151 -37.65 -32.81 36.19
C ALA A 151 -37.42 -31.30 36.07
N ILE A 152 -36.24 -30.87 35.62
CA ILE A 152 -35.93 -29.45 35.36
C ILE A 152 -36.80 -28.91 34.21
N HIS A 153 -36.82 -29.56 33.04
CA HIS A 153 -37.63 -29.08 31.90
C HIS A 153 -39.15 -29.19 32.12
N ALA A 154 -39.61 -30.00 33.06
CA ALA A 154 -41.01 -30.03 33.49
C ALA A 154 -41.36 -28.91 34.50
N THR A 155 -40.39 -28.13 34.95
CA THR A 155 -40.60 -27.01 35.87
C THR A 155 -41.05 -25.76 35.09
N PRO A 156 -42.22 -25.16 35.41
CA PRO A 156 -42.73 -23.99 34.68
C PRO A 156 -41.74 -22.82 34.67
N GLY A 157 -41.46 -22.28 33.49
CA GLY A 157 -40.50 -21.19 33.27
C GLY A 157 -39.04 -21.62 33.08
N HIS A 158 -38.75 -22.92 33.17
CA HIS A 158 -37.42 -23.53 32.98
C HIS A 158 -37.40 -24.56 31.83
N GLU A 159 -38.40 -24.54 30.95
CA GLU A 159 -38.54 -25.48 29.83
C GLU A 159 -37.41 -25.35 28.78
N LYS A 160 -36.64 -24.24 28.85
CA LYS A 160 -35.55 -23.86 27.94
C LYS A 160 -34.19 -23.70 28.63
N ASP A 161 -34.08 -24.09 29.89
CA ASP A 161 -32.78 -24.15 30.58
C ASP A 161 -31.90 -25.22 29.90
N GLN A 162 -30.57 -25.13 30.04
CA GLN A 162 -29.66 -26.18 29.54
C GLN A 162 -29.25 -27.09 30.67
N VAL A 163 -29.46 -28.41 30.54
CA VAL A 163 -28.99 -29.42 31.49
C VAL A 163 -27.77 -30.13 30.89
N LEU A 164 -26.60 -29.84 31.45
CA LEU A 164 -25.30 -30.23 30.92
C LEU A 164 -24.82 -31.56 31.53
N VAL A 165 -24.21 -32.41 30.69
CA VAL A 165 -23.54 -33.64 31.12
C VAL A 165 -22.25 -33.29 31.86
N ALA A 166 -22.04 -33.88 33.03
CA ALA A 166 -20.84 -33.68 33.85
C ALA A 166 -19.58 -34.24 33.18
N ALA A 167 -18.48 -33.51 33.36
CA ALA A 167 -17.16 -33.91 32.93
C ALA A 167 -16.70 -35.14 33.72
N PRO A 168 -16.10 -36.15 33.06
CA PRO A 168 -15.37 -37.20 33.75
C PRO A 168 -13.95 -36.74 34.13
N ALA A 169 -13.45 -37.22 35.26
CA ALA A 169 -12.05 -37.06 35.66
C ALA A 169 -11.13 -37.65 34.58
N PRO A 170 -10.22 -36.86 33.99
CA PRO A 170 -9.21 -37.38 33.07
C PRO A 170 -8.20 -38.28 33.80
N TRP A 171 -7.56 -39.19 33.05
CA TRP A 171 -6.50 -40.09 33.51
C TRP A 171 -6.82 -41.06 34.66
N ASN A 172 -8.07 -41.12 35.11
CA ASN A 172 -8.50 -41.96 36.22
C ASN A 172 -9.07 -43.32 35.75
N PRO A 173 -8.39 -44.46 36.02
CA PRO A 173 -8.80 -45.79 35.59
C PRO A 173 -9.66 -46.56 36.62
N LEU A 174 -10.11 -45.93 37.71
CA LEU A 174 -10.71 -46.64 38.85
C LEU A 174 -12.17 -47.10 38.62
N THR A 175 -12.87 -46.57 37.61
CA THR A 175 -14.23 -47.05 37.23
C THR A 175 -14.18 -48.14 36.17
N THR A 176 -14.28 -49.39 36.60
CA THR A 176 -14.40 -50.56 35.70
C THR A 176 -15.84 -51.08 35.62
N TYR A 177 -16.23 -51.55 34.44
CA TYR A 177 -17.55 -52.15 34.18
C TYR A 177 -17.51 -53.07 32.94
N GLU A 178 -18.61 -53.77 32.67
CA GLU A 178 -18.75 -54.63 31.49
C GLU A 178 -18.49 -53.84 30.20
N GLY A 179 -17.51 -54.27 29.41
CA GLY A 179 -17.06 -53.58 28.19
C GLY A 179 -15.94 -52.54 28.39
N ASN A 180 -15.59 -52.20 29.64
CA ASN A 180 -14.49 -51.30 29.99
C ASN A 180 -13.74 -51.81 31.24
N ALA A 181 -12.99 -52.90 31.05
CA ALA A 181 -12.32 -53.61 32.14
C ALA A 181 -11.03 -52.92 32.63
N ASN A 182 -10.44 -52.03 31.83
CA ASN A 182 -9.26 -51.23 32.19
C ASN A 182 -9.60 -49.83 32.73
N GLY A 183 -10.87 -49.44 32.75
CA GLY A 183 -11.31 -48.14 33.26
C GLY A 183 -10.97 -46.95 32.37
N ASP A 184 -10.87 -47.16 31.06
CA ASP A 184 -10.63 -46.11 30.07
C ASP A 184 -11.67 -44.98 30.22
N TRP A 185 -11.22 -43.81 30.70
CA TRP A 185 -12.07 -42.67 31.04
C TRP A 185 -12.67 -41.97 29.81
N VAL A 186 -11.97 -42.02 28.67
CA VAL A 186 -12.49 -41.51 27.39
C VAL A 186 -13.55 -42.46 26.84
N GLN A 187 -13.35 -43.77 27.01
CA GLN A 187 -14.43 -44.73 26.77
C GLN A 187 -15.61 -44.53 27.73
N TYR A 188 -15.38 -44.31 29.03
CA TYR A 188 -16.44 -43.99 29.98
C TYR A 188 -17.30 -42.80 29.51
N PHE A 189 -16.66 -41.74 29.03
CA PHE A 189 -17.34 -40.57 28.49
C PHE A 189 -18.22 -40.91 27.26
N ARG A 190 -17.65 -41.61 26.27
CA ARG A 190 -18.36 -42.09 25.08
C ARG A 190 -19.58 -42.95 25.47
N ASP A 191 -19.39 -43.85 26.43
CA ASP A 191 -20.40 -44.80 26.86
C ASP A 191 -21.51 -44.09 27.67
N VAL A 192 -21.20 -43.02 28.42
CA VAL A 192 -22.19 -42.12 29.06
C VAL A 192 -23.08 -41.46 28.01
N LEU A 193 -22.49 -40.80 27.01
CA LEU A 193 -23.25 -40.12 25.95
C LEU A 193 -24.11 -41.11 25.14
N SER A 194 -23.58 -42.32 24.92
CA SER A 194 -24.30 -43.41 24.26
C SER A 194 -25.49 -43.93 25.08
N GLU A 195 -25.36 -44.03 26.41
CA GLU A 195 -26.45 -44.41 27.31
C GLU A 195 -27.53 -43.32 27.42
N ILE A 196 -27.16 -42.04 27.46
CA ILE A 196 -28.10 -40.90 27.40
C ILE A 196 -28.93 -40.96 26.10
N LYS A 197 -28.25 -41.18 24.96
CA LYS A 197 -28.89 -41.40 23.65
C LYS A 197 -29.82 -42.62 23.66
N ARG A 198 -29.40 -43.76 24.25
CA ARG A 198 -30.22 -44.98 24.39
C ARG A 198 -31.48 -44.74 25.21
N LEU A 199 -31.40 -43.92 26.26
CA LEU A 199 -32.54 -43.51 27.09
C LEU A 199 -33.46 -42.48 26.43
N LYS A 200 -33.16 -42.05 25.19
CA LYS A 200 -33.87 -40.99 24.45
C LYS A 200 -34.07 -39.72 25.28
N CYS A 201 -33.07 -39.40 26.11
CA CYS A 201 -33.03 -38.10 26.76
C CYS A 201 -32.41 -37.09 25.78
N PRO A 202 -32.98 -35.89 25.63
CA PRO A 202 -32.23 -34.78 25.07
C PRO A 202 -30.97 -34.52 25.91
N CYS A 203 -30.03 -33.81 25.32
CA CYS A 203 -28.79 -33.37 25.95
C CYS A 203 -28.54 -31.97 25.42
N ASP A 204 -28.51 -30.97 26.28
CA ASP A 204 -28.43 -29.57 25.85
C ASP A 204 -26.98 -29.08 25.70
N GLY A 205 -26.03 -29.80 26.31
CA GLY A 205 -24.61 -29.47 26.24
C GLY A 205 -23.75 -30.42 27.08
N ILE A 206 -22.45 -30.28 26.89
CA ILE A 206 -21.43 -31.20 27.38
C ILE A 206 -20.40 -30.41 28.19
N THR A 207 -19.97 -30.93 29.33
CA THR A 207 -18.83 -30.37 30.08
C THR A 207 -17.61 -31.28 30.01
N LEU A 208 -16.42 -30.68 30.03
CA LEU A 208 -15.12 -31.36 30.01
C LEU A 208 -14.18 -30.73 31.03
N HIS A 209 -13.30 -31.55 31.61
CA HIS A 209 -12.17 -31.12 32.43
C HIS A 209 -10.87 -31.42 31.69
N THR A 210 -9.86 -30.56 31.82
CA THR A 210 -8.52 -30.81 31.26
C THR A 210 -7.46 -29.99 31.99
N TYR A 211 -6.24 -30.50 32.09
CA TYR A 211 -5.18 -29.92 32.91
C TYR A 211 -3.82 -30.11 32.22
N THR A 212 -2.77 -29.40 32.67
CA THR A 212 -1.39 -29.83 32.39
C THR A 212 -0.84 -30.64 33.56
N HIS A 213 0.34 -31.25 33.42
CA HIS A 213 1.08 -31.83 34.56
C HIS A 213 2.34 -30.99 34.77
N GLY A 214 2.15 -29.76 35.25
CA GLY A 214 3.20 -28.75 35.39
C GLY A 214 2.79 -27.36 34.90
N THR A 215 3.58 -26.36 35.27
CA THR A 215 3.26 -24.92 35.16
C THR A 215 3.73 -24.26 33.86
N GLU A 216 4.46 -25.01 33.03
CA GLU A 216 5.12 -24.53 31.82
C GLU A 216 4.11 -24.31 30.67
N PRO A 217 4.02 -23.12 30.03
CA PRO A 217 3.03 -22.84 28.99
C PRO A 217 3.09 -23.79 27.79
N LYS A 218 4.28 -24.29 27.44
CA LYS A 218 4.47 -25.26 26.36
C LYS A 218 3.65 -26.56 26.51
N LEU A 219 3.26 -26.90 27.74
CA LEU A 219 2.46 -28.10 28.02
C LEU A 219 1.02 -27.98 27.52
N ILE A 220 0.53 -26.76 27.28
CA ILE A 220 -0.78 -26.52 26.64
C ILE A 220 -0.86 -27.14 25.24
N TRP A 221 0.23 -27.01 24.48
CA TRP A 221 0.32 -27.49 23.09
C TRP A 221 1.02 -28.84 22.96
N SER A 222 1.32 -29.52 24.08
CA SER A 222 2.06 -30.78 24.06
C SER A 222 1.22 -31.92 23.46
N GLU A 223 1.84 -32.64 22.54
CA GLU A 223 1.33 -33.89 21.95
C GLU A 223 1.80 -35.13 22.74
N GLU A 224 2.46 -34.94 23.88
CA GLU A 224 2.93 -36.03 24.75
C GLU A 224 1.78 -36.96 25.14
N LYS A 225 2.03 -38.25 25.01
CA LYS A 225 1.07 -39.33 25.29
C LYS A 225 1.44 -40.06 26.57
N LEU A 226 0.44 -40.66 27.20
CA LEU A 226 0.64 -41.48 28.40
C LEU A 226 1.58 -42.65 28.12
N SER A 227 2.48 -42.93 29.07
CA SER A 227 3.37 -44.11 29.02
C SER A 227 2.70 -45.40 29.48
N ALA A 228 1.58 -45.31 30.19
CA ALA A 228 0.85 -46.44 30.75
C ALA A 228 0.28 -47.38 29.67
N ALA A 229 0.46 -48.69 29.87
CA ALA A 229 0.04 -49.71 28.91
C ALA A 229 -1.48 -49.70 28.69
N GLY A 230 -1.91 -49.57 27.42
CA GLY A 230 -3.31 -49.48 27.01
C GLY A 230 -3.82 -48.06 26.82
N PHE A 231 -3.07 -47.04 27.27
CA PHE A 231 -3.49 -45.64 27.26
C PHE A 231 -2.63 -44.74 26.36
N GLN A 232 -1.63 -45.26 25.66
CA GLN A 232 -0.65 -44.48 24.88
C GLN A 232 -1.21 -43.74 23.64
N LYS A 233 -2.51 -43.88 23.38
CA LYS A 233 -3.29 -43.10 22.40
C LYS A 233 -3.69 -41.71 22.93
N TYR A 234 -3.84 -41.56 24.25
CA TYR A 234 -4.36 -40.36 24.89
C TYR A 234 -3.25 -39.40 25.33
N HIS A 235 -3.55 -38.11 25.30
CA HIS A 235 -2.63 -37.04 25.68
C HIS A 235 -2.42 -37.01 27.20
N TYR A 236 -1.21 -36.63 27.61
CA TYR A 236 -0.81 -36.49 29.01
C TYR A 236 -1.03 -35.08 29.57
N HIS A 237 -1.24 -34.07 28.72
CA HIS A 237 -1.43 -32.69 29.15
C HIS A 237 -2.72 -32.10 28.58
N PHE A 238 -2.80 -30.77 28.49
CA PHE A 238 -4.03 -30.00 28.22
C PHE A 238 -4.83 -30.49 27.02
N ARG A 239 -4.15 -31.00 25.96
CA ARG A 239 -4.81 -31.59 24.78
C ARG A 239 -5.60 -32.88 25.05
N ALA A 240 -5.65 -33.39 26.28
CA ALA A 240 -6.59 -34.44 26.68
C ALA A 240 -8.07 -34.08 26.41
N TYR A 241 -8.43 -32.78 26.39
CA TYR A 241 -9.76 -32.35 25.93
C TYR A 241 -10.07 -32.85 24.51
N ARG A 242 -9.06 -32.94 23.63
CA ARG A 242 -9.23 -33.41 22.24
C ARG A 242 -9.62 -34.89 22.18
N ASP A 243 -9.14 -35.71 23.11
CA ASP A 243 -9.49 -37.13 23.19
C ASP A 243 -10.97 -37.31 23.53
N PHE A 244 -11.49 -36.50 24.47
CA PHE A 244 -12.93 -36.45 24.74
C PHE A 244 -13.73 -35.91 23.56
N MET A 245 -13.31 -34.79 22.95
CA MET A 245 -13.99 -34.21 21.77
C MET A 245 -14.08 -35.21 20.61
N ALA A 246 -13.05 -36.02 20.37
CA ALA A 246 -13.01 -37.00 19.31
C ALA A 246 -14.09 -38.11 19.45
N VAL A 247 -14.47 -38.46 20.69
CA VAL A 247 -15.45 -39.52 20.97
C VAL A 247 -16.89 -39.03 21.18
N ILE A 248 -17.15 -37.72 21.07
CA ILE A 248 -18.53 -37.19 21.08
C ILE A 248 -19.31 -37.76 19.88
N PRO A 249 -20.48 -38.41 20.10
CA PRO A 249 -21.31 -38.95 19.03
C PRO A 249 -21.70 -37.89 18.00
N GLU A 250 -21.78 -38.28 16.72
CA GLU A 250 -21.94 -37.33 15.62
C GLU A 250 -23.18 -36.42 15.77
N GLU A 251 -24.31 -36.97 16.22
CA GLU A 251 -25.54 -36.19 16.41
C GLU A 251 -25.46 -35.18 17.56
N MET A 252 -24.49 -35.36 18.47
CA MET A 252 -24.19 -34.46 19.58
C MET A 252 -23.10 -33.43 19.25
N ARG A 253 -22.47 -33.48 18.06
CA ARG A 253 -21.41 -32.53 17.66
C ARG A 253 -21.91 -31.12 17.34
N SER A 254 -23.22 -30.92 17.28
CA SER A 254 -23.86 -29.60 17.23
C SER A 254 -24.04 -28.97 18.61
N LEU A 255 -23.92 -29.75 19.69
CA LEU A 255 -24.13 -29.26 21.05
C LEU A 255 -22.94 -28.42 21.54
N PRO A 256 -23.20 -27.40 22.38
CA PRO A 256 -22.14 -26.62 23.02
C PRO A 256 -21.33 -27.49 23.97
N VAL A 257 -20.01 -27.25 23.97
CA VAL A 257 -19.08 -27.84 24.93
C VAL A 257 -18.55 -26.75 25.85
N TYR A 258 -18.43 -27.02 27.14
CA TYR A 258 -17.92 -26.09 28.15
C TYR A 258 -16.74 -26.77 28.85
N ILE A 259 -15.53 -26.20 28.81
CA ILE A 259 -14.46 -26.67 29.71
C ILE A 259 -14.70 -25.97 31.05
N THR A 260 -15.14 -26.74 32.03
CA THR A 260 -15.63 -26.24 33.33
C THR A 260 -14.57 -26.25 34.42
N GLU A 261 -13.44 -26.90 34.16
CA GLU A 261 -12.33 -26.99 35.10
C GLU A 261 -11.00 -27.11 34.33
N THR A 262 -10.03 -26.26 34.69
CA THR A 262 -8.64 -26.37 34.22
C THR A 262 -7.65 -25.71 35.17
N ASP A 263 -6.49 -26.33 35.32
CA ASP A 263 -5.33 -25.79 36.04
C ASP A 263 -4.00 -26.47 35.61
N GLN A 264 -2.94 -26.18 36.37
CA GLN A 264 -1.57 -26.64 36.13
C GLN A 264 -1.28 -28.10 36.61
N GLY A 265 -2.32 -28.83 36.99
CA GLY A 265 -2.34 -30.23 37.43
C GLY A 265 -2.24 -30.40 38.93
N ASP A 266 -1.58 -31.49 39.36
CA ASP A 266 -1.22 -31.75 40.76
C ASP A 266 -0.24 -30.72 41.37
N VAL A 267 0.11 -29.66 40.63
CA VAL A 267 0.94 -28.54 41.13
C VAL A 267 0.02 -27.38 41.50
N PRO A 268 0.03 -26.89 42.76
CA PRO A 268 -0.67 -25.67 43.13
C PRO A 268 -0.29 -24.53 42.19
N TRP A 269 -1.25 -23.67 41.80
CA TRP A 269 -0.94 -22.45 41.07
C TRP A 269 0.22 -21.69 41.73
N ARG A 270 1.26 -21.43 40.96
CA ARG A 270 2.34 -20.53 41.38
C ARG A 270 1.85 -19.09 41.33
N ASN A 271 2.34 -18.25 42.23
CA ASN A 271 2.06 -16.82 42.18
C ASN A 271 2.97 -16.12 41.15
N GLU A 272 2.90 -16.57 39.89
CA GLU A 272 3.79 -16.20 38.80
C GLU A 272 2.96 -16.05 37.51
N ASN A 273 3.19 -14.98 36.74
CA ASN A 273 2.64 -14.87 35.37
C ASN A 273 3.54 -15.69 34.43
N THR A 274 3.31 -17.00 34.38
CA THR A 274 4.09 -17.88 33.48
C THR A 274 3.67 -17.75 32.01
N GLY A 275 2.48 -17.20 31.74
CA GLY A 275 1.87 -17.17 30.41
C GLY A 275 1.04 -18.41 30.09
N TRP A 276 0.85 -19.30 31.07
CA TRP A 276 0.06 -20.52 30.96
C TRP A 276 -1.42 -20.21 30.68
N VAL A 277 -1.99 -19.20 31.34
CA VAL A 277 -3.41 -18.86 31.17
C VAL A 277 -3.65 -18.30 29.77
N ARG A 278 -2.81 -17.37 29.29
CA ARG A 278 -2.84 -16.90 27.90
C ARG A 278 -2.70 -18.05 26.89
N ALA A 279 -1.80 -19.00 27.13
CA ALA A 279 -1.61 -20.16 26.27
C ALA A 279 -2.87 -21.04 26.21
N ALA A 280 -3.48 -21.35 27.37
CA ALA A 280 -4.68 -22.17 27.47
C ALA A 280 -5.87 -21.57 26.70
N TYR A 281 -6.14 -20.27 26.87
CA TYR A 281 -7.18 -19.58 26.09
C TYR A 281 -6.87 -19.52 24.59
N SER A 282 -5.60 -19.34 24.21
CA SER A 282 -5.17 -19.33 22.81
C SER A 282 -5.40 -20.67 22.11
N GLU A 283 -5.09 -21.79 22.77
CA GLU A 283 -5.34 -23.15 22.25
C GLU A 283 -6.84 -23.42 22.03
N ILE A 284 -7.72 -23.02 22.97
CA ILE A 284 -9.17 -23.18 22.80
C ILE A 284 -9.74 -22.22 21.75
N ALA A 285 -9.23 -20.99 21.65
CA ALA A 285 -9.57 -20.08 20.56
C ALA A 285 -9.15 -20.63 19.18
N GLY A 286 -7.95 -21.23 19.09
CA GLY A 286 -7.47 -21.91 17.89
C GLY A 286 -8.33 -23.12 17.51
N TRP A 287 -8.71 -23.96 18.48
CA TRP A 287 -9.68 -25.05 18.26
C TRP A 287 -10.98 -24.52 17.65
N ASN A 288 -11.53 -23.45 18.21
CA ASN A 288 -12.79 -22.84 17.77
C ASN A 288 -12.71 -22.16 16.39
N GLN A 289 -11.53 -21.81 15.88
CA GLN A 289 -11.38 -21.31 14.52
C GLN A 289 -11.55 -22.41 13.47
N VAL A 290 -11.01 -23.60 13.72
CA VAL A 290 -10.95 -24.68 12.71
C VAL A 290 -12.03 -25.76 12.87
N ASN A 291 -12.57 -25.97 14.07
CA ASN A 291 -13.58 -27.00 14.33
C ASN A 291 -15.02 -26.46 14.26
N ARG A 292 -15.96 -27.31 13.83
CA ARG A 292 -17.40 -26.97 13.84
C ARG A 292 -17.98 -26.98 15.26
N GLN A 293 -17.68 -27.99 16.06
CA GLN A 293 -18.12 -28.05 17.45
C GLN A 293 -17.33 -27.04 18.30
N LYS A 294 -18.04 -26.09 18.90
CA LYS A 294 -17.45 -24.97 19.64
C LYS A 294 -17.35 -25.28 21.13
N ILE A 295 -16.21 -24.92 21.71
CA ILE A 295 -15.97 -24.87 23.14
C ILE A 295 -16.27 -23.45 23.60
N ARG A 296 -17.30 -23.25 24.41
CA ARG A 296 -17.84 -21.92 24.78
C ARG A 296 -17.17 -21.28 25.99
N SER A 297 -16.62 -22.08 26.89
CA SER A 297 -15.92 -21.63 28.10
C SER A 297 -14.65 -22.42 28.33
N LEU A 298 -13.71 -21.79 29.02
CA LEU A 298 -12.57 -22.43 29.68
C LEU A 298 -12.45 -21.78 31.07
N LEU A 299 -12.79 -22.51 32.13
CA LEU A 299 -12.84 -21.96 33.49
C LEU A 299 -11.61 -22.36 34.30
N LEU A 300 -10.91 -21.37 34.88
CA LEU A 300 -9.78 -21.64 35.76
C LEU A 300 -10.26 -22.17 37.13
N TYR A 301 -9.71 -23.30 37.56
CA TYR A 301 -9.98 -23.91 38.85
C TYR A 301 -8.93 -23.52 39.89
N ARG A 302 -9.25 -22.82 40.98
CA ARG A 302 -10.53 -22.18 41.35
C ARG A 302 -10.27 -20.81 41.96
N TRP A 303 -11.28 -19.94 42.02
CA TRP A 303 -11.04 -18.60 42.58
C TRP A 303 -10.68 -18.59 44.09
N PRO A 304 -11.55 -19.01 45.03
CA PRO A 304 -11.31 -18.84 46.45
C PRO A 304 -10.18 -19.73 46.99
N GLN A 305 -9.48 -19.26 48.02
CA GLN A 305 -8.65 -20.14 48.86
C GLN A 305 -9.58 -20.93 49.78
N VAL A 306 -9.73 -22.24 49.54
CA VAL A 306 -10.57 -23.14 50.34
C VAL A 306 -9.68 -24.01 51.24
N PRO A 307 -9.93 -24.14 52.56
CA PRO A 307 -9.12 -24.98 53.42
C PRO A 307 -9.08 -26.44 52.96
N GLY A 308 -7.88 -27.00 52.78
CA GLY A 308 -7.66 -28.35 52.25
C GLY A 308 -7.58 -28.43 50.71
N ASP A 309 -7.91 -27.34 50.01
CA ASP A 309 -7.81 -27.20 48.56
C ASP A 309 -6.57 -26.36 48.22
N ARG A 310 -5.68 -26.88 47.36
CA ARG A 310 -4.41 -26.21 46.99
C ARG A 310 -4.50 -25.36 45.72
N TRP A 311 -5.65 -25.39 45.04
CA TRP A 311 -5.86 -24.82 43.70
C TRP A 311 -6.54 -23.44 43.72
N GLY A 312 -6.73 -22.84 44.90
CA GLY A 312 -7.20 -21.45 45.02
C GLY A 312 -6.29 -20.43 44.32
N ILE A 313 -6.87 -19.49 43.58
CA ILE A 313 -6.20 -18.43 42.80
C ILE A 313 -6.18 -17.08 43.54
N ALA A 314 -7.15 -16.80 44.42
CA ALA A 314 -7.25 -15.52 45.14
C ALA A 314 -5.95 -15.20 45.92
N GLY A 315 -5.38 -14.02 45.68
CA GLY A 315 -4.07 -13.61 46.24
C GLY A 315 -2.85 -14.10 45.45
N LYS A 316 -3.03 -14.85 44.35
CA LYS A 316 -1.97 -15.24 43.41
C LYS A 316 -1.94 -14.29 42.21
N GLU A 317 -1.61 -13.01 42.48
CA GLU A 317 -1.58 -11.92 41.50
C GLU A 317 -0.86 -12.24 40.19
N GLY A 318 0.16 -13.11 40.17
CA GLY A 318 0.80 -13.56 38.93
C GLY A 318 -0.15 -14.29 37.97
N VAL A 319 -1.04 -15.14 38.49
CA VAL A 319 -2.07 -15.84 37.69
C VAL A 319 -3.18 -14.88 37.30
N VAL A 320 -3.56 -13.97 38.21
CA VAL A 320 -4.58 -12.94 37.94
C VAL A 320 -4.13 -12.00 36.82
N GLU A 321 -2.85 -11.61 36.81
CA GLU A 321 -2.25 -10.81 35.75
C GLU A 321 -2.16 -11.58 34.42
N ASP A 322 -1.82 -12.88 34.45
CA ASP A 322 -1.85 -13.74 33.26
C ASP A 322 -3.28 -13.80 32.67
N PHE A 323 -4.29 -13.95 33.52
CA PHE A 323 -5.70 -13.91 33.16
C PHE A 323 -6.18 -12.56 32.61
N ARG A 324 -5.79 -11.43 33.24
CA ARG A 324 -6.12 -10.08 32.73
C ARG A 324 -5.50 -9.83 31.35
N GLN A 325 -4.25 -10.24 31.16
CA GLN A 325 -3.60 -10.18 29.84
C GLN A 325 -4.26 -11.12 28.83
N ALA A 326 -4.80 -12.28 29.26
CA ALA A 326 -5.63 -13.11 28.39
C ALA A 326 -6.95 -12.42 28.02
N CYS A 327 -7.62 -11.73 28.96
CA CYS A 327 -8.85 -10.96 28.73
C CYS A 327 -8.65 -9.84 27.69
N ALA A 328 -7.52 -9.13 27.78
CA ALA A 328 -7.15 -8.06 26.84
C ALA A 328 -7.00 -8.54 25.37
N LEU A 329 -6.81 -9.85 25.14
CA LEU A 329 -6.72 -10.44 23.79
C LEU A 329 -8.09 -10.77 23.17
N GLY A 330 -9.19 -10.68 23.93
CA GLY A 330 -10.56 -10.74 23.41
C GLY A 330 -10.99 -12.07 22.77
N TYR A 331 -10.49 -13.21 23.26
CA TYR A 331 -10.82 -14.56 22.79
C TYR A 331 -12.32 -14.89 22.95
N ARG A 332 -12.95 -15.31 21.84
CA ARG A 332 -14.38 -15.62 21.72
C ARG A 332 -14.61 -16.99 21.08
N TRP A 333 -15.72 -17.64 21.38
CA TRP A 333 -16.12 -18.90 20.73
C TRP A 333 -16.94 -18.69 19.45
N GLU A 334 -17.72 -17.61 19.39
CA GLU A 334 -18.45 -17.21 18.18
C GLU A 334 -17.70 -16.10 17.44
N LEU A 335 -16.95 -16.52 16.43
CA LEU A 335 -16.51 -15.63 15.35
C LEU A 335 -17.60 -15.62 14.29
N ASN A 336 -18.61 -14.74 14.43
CA ASN A 336 -19.48 -14.47 13.29
C ASN A 336 -18.66 -13.69 12.24
N LEU A 337 -18.04 -14.45 11.33
CA LEU A 337 -17.28 -13.90 10.23
C LEU A 337 -18.16 -13.00 9.36
N ALA A 338 -19.47 -13.24 9.25
CA ALA A 338 -20.36 -12.37 8.49
C ALA A 338 -20.57 -11.01 9.17
N ASP A 339 -20.67 -10.94 10.50
CA ASP A 339 -20.77 -9.65 11.20
C ASP A 339 -19.42 -8.93 11.28
N ARG A 340 -18.30 -9.66 11.38
CA ARG A 340 -16.97 -9.05 11.27
C ARG A 340 -16.65 -8.59 9.86
N VAL A 341 -17.00 -9.38 8.84
CA VAL A 341 -16.85 -8.99 7.43
C VAL A 341 -17.78 -7.81 7.16
N LYS A 342 -19.06 -7.86 7.54
CA LYS A 342 -19.97 -6.73 7.37
C LYS A 342 -19.52 -5.47 8.14
N ALA A 343 -19.10 -5.57 9.40
CA ALA A 343 -18.58 -4.42 10.13
C ALA A 343 -17.23 -3.92 9.59
N LEU A 344 -16.43 -4.78 8.94
CA LEU A 344 -15.23 -4.38 8.21
C LEU A 344 -15.54 -3.88 6.80
N GLU A 345 -16.66 -4.29 6.17
CA GLU A 345 -17.14 -3.86 4.86
C GLU A 345 -17.88 -2.53 4.96
N ASP A 346 -18.68 -2.32 5.99
CA ASP A 346 -19.33 -1.04 6.31
C ASP A 346 -18.26 0.00 6.70
N ARG A 347 -17.29 -0.40 7.54
CA ARG A 347 -16.18 0.48 7.99
C ARG A 347 -15.09 0.64 6.94
N ALA A 348 -14.86 -0.35 6.08
CA ALA A 348 -14.08 -0.17 4.86
C ALA A 348 -14.86 0.72 3.90
N ALA A 349 -16.15 0.53 3.65
CA ALA A 349 -16.94 1.38 2.76
C ALA A 349 -16.90 2.85 3.21
N GLU A 350 -17.01 3.14 4.51
CA GLU A 350 -16.84 4.50 5.04
C GLU A 350 -15.42 5.07 4.86
N LEU A 351 -14.36 4.26 5.03
CA LEU A 351 -12.96 4.70 4.86
C LEU A 351 -12.53 4.78 3.39
N ASP A 352 -13.01 3.86 2.56
CA ASP A 352 -12.65 3.58 1.18
C ASP A 352 -13.47 4.44 0.22
N SER A 353 -14.73 4.78 0.54
CA SER A 353 -15.47 5.84 -0.19
C SER A 353 -14.83 7.21 -0.01
N GLY A 354 -14.14 7.46 1.11
CA GLY A 354 -13.30 8.65 1.29
C GLY A 354 -11.98 8.56 0.51
N PHE A 355 -11.23 7.46 0.68
CA PHE A 355 -9.89 7.32 0.12
C PHE A 355 -9.86 7.03 -1.39
N ARG A 356 -10.70 6.12 -1.91
CA ARG A 356 -10.78 5.87 -3.36
C ARG A 356 -11.36 7.07 -4.08
N LEU A 357 -12.33 7.79 -3.51
CA LEU A 357 -12.82 9.01 -4.10
C LEU A 357 -11.73 10.09 -4.13
N ALA A 358 -11.02 10.36 -3.02
CA ALA A 358 -9.94 11.35 -3.01
C ALA A 358 -8.76 10.97 -3.94
N ALA A 359 -8.32 9.71 -3.94
CA ALA A 359 -7.20 9.25 -4.77
C ALA A 359 -7.60 9.15 -6.25
N SER A 360 -8.80 8.65 -6.57
CA SER A 360 -9.33 8.61 -7.93
C SER A 360 -9.57 10.02 -8.45
N LEU A 361 -10.22 10.91 -7.70
CA LEU A 361 -10.41 12.31 -8.10
C LEU A 361 -9.08 13.06 -8.22
N THR A 362 -8.04 12.72 -7.45
CA THR A 362 -6.70 13.33 -7.64
C THR A 362 -6.03 12.82 -8.91
N ALA A 363 -6.09 11.52 -9.18
CA ALA A 363 -5.55 10.93 -10.41
C ALA A 363 -6.33 11.39 -11.65
N GLU A 364 -7.64 11.53 -11.53
CA GLU A 364 -8.58 12.00 -12.56
C GLU A 364 -8.44 13.50 -12.78
N ALA A 365 -8.34 14.33 -11.74
CA ALA A 365 -8.02 15.75 -11.87
C ALA A 365 -6.65 15.96 -12.53
N ALA A 366 -5.63 15.17 -12.18
CA ALA A 366 -4.33 15.21 -12.84
C ALA A 366 -4.40 14.74 -14.31
N ARG A 367 -5.30 13.81 -14.64
CA ARG A 367 -5.58 13.37 -16.02
C ARG A 367 -6.30 14.47 -16.80
N MET A 368 -7.35 15.07 -16.22
CA MET A 368 -8.09 16.21 -16.76
C MET A 368 -7.19 17.42 -16.97
N LEU A 369 -6.24 17.71 -16.08
CA LEU A 369 -5.29 18.82 -16.24
C LEU A 369 -4.35 18.62 -17.42
N ARG A 370 -3.86 17.39 -17.63
CA ARG A 370 -3.07 17.02 -18.83
C ARG A 370 -3.93 17.15 -20.10
N THR A 371 -5.10 16.53 -20.12
CA THR A 371 -6.04 16.62 -21.25
C THR A 371 -6.45 18.06 -21.57
N ALA A 372 -6.70 18.90 -20.57
CA ALA A 372 -7.00 20.32 -20.76
C ALA A 372 -5.78 21.11 -21.26
N SER A 373 -4.57 20.78 -20.80
CA SER A 373 -3.34 21.40 -21.30
C SER A 373 -3.03 21.01 -22.75
N ASP A 374 -3.35 19.79 -23.17
CA ASP A 374 -3.16 19.33 -24.55
C ASP A 374 -4.25 19.90 -25.46
N LEU A 375 -5.51 19.87 -25.01
CA LEU A 375 -6.63 20.50 -25.71
C LEU A 375 -6.47 22.04 -25.82
N ALA A 376 -5.78 22.69 -24.88
CA ALA A 376 -5.41 24.11 -25.00
C ALA A 376 -4.34 24.37 -26.09
N LYS A 377 -3.42 23.43 -26.32
CA LYS A 377 -2.47 23.50 -27.46
C LYS A 377 -3.21 23.28 -28.78
N GLU A 378 -4.11 22.31 -28.83
CA GLU A 378 -4.99 22.07 -29.99
C GLU A 378 -5.85 23.29 -30.31
N ILE A 379 -6.43 23.95 -29.30
CA ILE A 379 -7.17 25.21 -29.48
C ILE A 379 -6.26 26.35 -29.96
N ALA A 380 -5.03 26.48 -29.45
CA ALA A 380 -4.09 27.50 -29.92
C ALA A 380 -3.72 27.29 -31.39
N GLU A 381 -3.52 26.05 -31.81
CA GLU A 381 -3.24 25.69 -33.21
C GLU A 381 -4.48 25.86 -34.10
N ALA A 382 -5.67 25.46 -33.63
CA ALA A 382 -6.92 25.67 -34.36
C ALA A 382 -7.28 27.16 -34.51
N LEU A 383 -7.00 28.00 -33.51
CA LEU A 383 -7.12 29.47 -33.63
C LEU A 383 -6.12 30.04 -34.64
N ARG A 384 -4.90 29.48 -34.71
CA ARG A 384 -3.91 29.82 -35.73
C ARG A 384 -4.41 29.47 -37.14
N VAL A 385 -5.09 28.33 -37.30
CA VAL A 385 -5.71 27.90 -38.56
C VAL A 385 -6.92 28.77 -38.93
N VAL A 386 -7.80 29.11 -37.98
CA VAL A 386 -8.93 30.04 -38.22
C VAL A 386 -8.42 31.39 -38.73
N GLY A 387 -7.38 31.96 -38.13
CA GLY A 387 -6.77 33.21 -38.62
C GLY A 387 -6.13 33.09 -40.02
N GLN A 388 -5.77 31.88 -40.47
CA GLN A 388 -5.35 31.63 -41.85
C GLN A 388 -6.54 31.52 -42.81
N VAL A 389 -7.64 30.88 -42.40
CA VAL A 389 -8.88 30.81 -43.19
C VAL A 389 -9.47 32.20 -43.39
N ASP A 390 -9.61 33.02 -42.34
CA ASP A 390 -10.10 34.40 -42.43
C ASP A 390 -9.30 35.25 -43.44
N ALA A 391 -7.97 35.10 -43.44
CA ALA A 391 -7.09 35.83 -44.36
C ALA A 391 -7.22 35.34 -45.82
N ILE A 392 -7.49 34.05 -46.03
CA ILE A 392 -7.74 33.46 -47.35
C ILE A 392 -9.12 33.89 -47.88
N GLU A 393 -10.17 33.85 -47.05
CA GLU A 393 -11.51 34.31 -47.41
C GLU A 393 -11.52 35.81 -47.77
N GLN A 394 -10.83 36.64 -47.00
CA GLN A 394 -10.66 38.07 -47.34
C GLN A 394 -9.94 38.27 -48.68
N SER A 395 -8.97 37.39 -49.00
CA SER A 395 -8.26 37.43 -50.29
C SER A 395 -9.15 37.00 -51.47
N ILE A 396 -10.01 35.98 -51.29
CA ILE A 396 -11.02 35.59 -52.29
C ILE A 396 -11.99 36.75 -52.54
N LYS A 397 -12.54 37.34 -51.46
CA LYS A 397 -13.51 38.44 -51.53
C LYS A 397 -12.94 39.72 -52.16
N ALA A 398 -11.63 39.96 -52.03
CA ALA A 398 -10.96 41.06 -52.73
C ALA A 398 -10.82 40.80 -54.25
N ILE A 399 -10.62 39.54 -54.65
CA ILE A 399 -10.52 39.12 -56.06
C ILE A 399 -11.88 39.22 -56.77
N GLU A 400 -12.98 38.90 -56.10
CA GLU A 400 -14.34 38.96 -56.65
C GLU A 400 -14.80 40.37 -57.09
N ASN A 401 -14.21 41.44 -56.50
CA ASN A 401 -14.74 42.81 -56.59
C ASN A 401 -14.01 43.73 -57.60
N ALA A 402 -13.10 43.22 -58.44
CA ALA A 402 -12.23 44.06 -59.28
C ALA A 402 -12.34 43.79 -60.80
N ILE A 403 -13.14 44.58 -61.53
CA ILE A 403 -13.15 44.61 -63.02
C ILE A 403 -13.35 46.05 -63.55
N PRO A 404 -12.32 46.63 -64.20
CA PRO A 404 -12.49 47.46 -65.40
C PRO A 404 -11.59 46.97 -66.59
N PRO A 405 -11.70 47.56 -67.81
CA PRO A 405 -11.31 46.85 -69.05
C PRO A 405 -9.98 47.23 -69.75
N GLU A 406 -9.63 46.37 -70.72
CA GLU A 406 -8.77 46.55 -71.93
C GLU A 406 -7.24 46.33 -71.90
N ASP A 407 -6.74 45.87 -73.06
CA ASP A 407 -5.49 45.13 -73.35
C ASP A 407 -4.14 45.83 -73.10
N ASP A 408 -4.15 46.97 -72.43
CA ASP A 408 -2.95 47.72 -72.04
C ASP A 408 -2.39 47.31 -70.66
N GLU A 409 -3.17 46.52 -69.89
CA GLU A 409 -2.85 46.18 -68.50
C GLU A 409 -1.55 45.37 -68.36
N PHE A 410 -1.29 44.39 -69.23
CA PHE A 410 -0.03 43.62 -69.18
C PHE A 410 1.20 44.49 -69.51
N ALA A 411 1.07 45.42 -70.45
CA ALA A 411 2.16 46.34 -70.79
C ALA A 411 2.52 47.24 -69.60
N ARG A 412 1.55 47.63 -68.76
CA ARG A 412 1.77 48.37 -67.51
C ARG A 412 2.44 47.54 -66.40
N GLN A 413 2.47 46.21 -66.52
CA GLN A 413 3.17 45.30 -65.61
C GLN A 413 4.62 45.00 -66.04
N ILE A 414 5.05 45.51 -67.19
CA ILE A 414 6.45 45.50 -67.63
C ILE A 414 7.10 46.78 -67.12
N GLU A 415 8.06 46.69 -66.21
CA GLU A 415 8.82 47.87 -65.78
C GLU A 415 9.93 48.16 -66.80
N ASP A 416 9.82 49.28 -67.52
CA ASP A 416 10.92 49.73 -68.38
C ASP A 416 12.04 50.37 -67.53
N ILE A 417 13.21 49.75 -67.59
CA ILE A 417 14.44 50.18 -66.92
C ILE A 417 15.57 50.41 -67.93
N SER A 418 15.34 50.31 -69.24
CA SER A 418 16.43 50.33 -70.23
C SER A 418 17.24 51.65 -70.22
N SER A 419 16.61 52.76 -69.83
CA SER A 419 17.26 54.07 -69.63
C SER A 419 17.97 54.24 -68.27
N ARG A 420 17.68 53.36 -67.30
CA ARG A 420 18.24 53.36 -65.94
C ARG A 420 19.41 52.40 -65.76
N LEU A 421 19.62 51.48 -66.70
CA LEU A 421 20.64 50.44 -66.62
C LEU A 421 22.04 50.94 -67.01
N PRO A 422 23.11 50.39 -66.40
CA PRO A 422 24.49 50.62 -66.83
C PRO A 422 24.71 50.29 -68.32
N ALA A 423 25.27 51.26 -69.06
CA ALA A 423 25.59 51.17 -70.49
C ALA A 423 26.98 51.78 -70.77
N SER A 424 27.53 51.49 -71.95
CA SER A 424 28.80 52.09 -72.41
C SER A 424 28.59 53.57 -72.78
N PRO A 425 29.48 54.48 -72.34
CA PRO A 425 29.40 55.91 -72.71
C PRO A 425 29.81 56.20 -74.16
N THR A 426 30.40 55.23 -74.88
CA THR A 426 30.98 55.42 -76.23
C THR A 426 30.49 54.42 -77.27
N GLN A 427 29.64 53.46 -76.89
CA GLN A 427 29.13 52.44 -77.80
C GLN A 427 27.63 52.24 -77.60
N THR A 428 26.89 52.08 -78.69
CA THR A 428 25.46 51.79 -78.71
C THR A 428 25.17 50.55 -79.56
N TYR A 429 24.00 49.95 -79.37
CA TYR A 429 23.52 48.89 -80.28
C TYR A 429 22.95 49.49 -81.56
N GLY A 430 23.02 48.72 -82.65
CA GLY A 430 22.34 49.06 -83.90
C GLY A 430 20.82 49.05 -83.74
N HIS A 431 20.10 49.61 -84.71
CA HIS A 431 18.65 49.76 -84.67
C HIS A 431 17.99 49.01 -85.84
N ARG A 432 16.87 48.32 -85.60
CA ARG A 432 16.02 47.67 -86.62
C ARG A 432 14.63 48.30 -86.66
N SER A 433 13.83 48.02 -87.69
CA SER A 433 12.39 48.26 -87.60
C SER A 433 11.74 47.17 -86.75
N LEU A 434 10.67 47.52 -86.03
CA LEU A 434 9.81 46.53 -85.35
C LEU A 434 9.18 45.54 -86.33
N THR A 435 9.04 45.91 -87.60
CA THR A 435 8.57 45.04 -88.69
C THR A 435 9.61 44.02 -89.15
N ASP A 436 10.86 44.12 -88.73
CA ASP A 436 11.95 43.20 -89.10
C ASP A 436 12.06 42.04 -88.11
N ILE A 437 11.30 42.08 -87.01
CA ILE A 437 11.27 41.06 -85.98
C ILE A 437 10.54 39.84 -86.52
N ARG A 438 11.18 38.67 -86.42
CA ARG A 438 10.68 37.37 -86.93
C ARG A 438 10.67 36.27 -85.87
N ARG A 439 11.33 36.46 -84.71
CA ARG A 439 11.38 35.45 -83.63
C ARG A 439 11.56 36.02 -82.23
N VAL A 440 11.14 35.24 -81.25
CA VAL A 440 11.48 35.43 -79.83
C VAL A 440 12.49 34.36 -79.45
N ILE A 441 13.64 34.80 -78.95
CA ILE A 441 14.77 33.95 -78.55
C ILE A 441 14.80 33.87 -77.03
N VAL A 442 14.59 32.68 -76.48
CA VAL A 442 14.57 32.42 -75.05
C VAL A 442 15.99 32.12 -74.55
N HIS A 443 16.37 32.81 -73.47
CA HIS A 443 17.66 32.70 -72.79
C HIS A 443 17.46 32.39 -71.31
N HIS A 444 18.55 32.01 -70.64
CA HIS A 444 18.67 32.12 -69.19
C HIS A 444 19.85 33.02 -68.79
N THR A 445 19.86 33.49 -67.55
CA THR A 445 20.94 34.37 -67.06
C THR A 445 22.16 33.61 -66.53
N VAL A 446 22.01 32.33 -66.15
CA VAL A 446 23.02 31.52 -65.42
C VAL A 446 23.42 32.19 -64.09
N THR A 447 22.42 32.72 -63.39
CA THR A 447 22.59 33.40 -62.10
C THR A 447 21.73 32.76 -61.01
N LYS A 448 21.86 33.25 -59.79
CA LYS A 448 20.77 33.14 -58.80
C LYS A 448 19.51 33.87 -59.30
N THR A 449 18.38 33.48 -58.75
CA THR A 449 17.04 34.02 -59.06
C THR A 449 16.78 35.43 -58.52
N ASP A 450 17.63 35.92 -57.62
CA ASP A 450 17.54 37.21 -56.92
C ASP A 450 18.50 38.29 -57.47
N VAL A 451 19.25 38.00 -58.54
CA VAL A 451 20.18 38.98 -59.15
C VAL A 451 19.40 40.17 -59.71
N THR A 452 19.85 41.40 -59.49
CA THR A 452 19.16 42.59 -60.03
C THR A 452 19.52 42.84 -61.51
N PRO A 453 18.66 43.52 -62.28
CA PRO A 453 18.94 43.86 -63.68
C PRO A 453 20.21 44.71 -63.85
N GLU A 454 20.46 45.65 -62.93
CA GLU A 454 21.65 46.52 -62.92
C GLU A 454 22.92 45.69 -62.82
N ARG A 455 22.91 44.63 -62.00
CA ARG A 455 24.07 43.75 -61.82
C ARG A 455 24.35 42.90 -63.06
N ILE A 456 23.32 42.48 -63.79
CA ILE A 456 23.49 41.80 -65.09
C ILE A 456 24.04 42.77 -66.13
N ALA A 457 23.47 43.99 -66.23
CA ALA A 457 23.92 45.01 -67.17
C ALA A 457 25.37 45.45 -66.90
N GLN A 458 25.71 45.74 -65.64
CA GLN A 458 27.06 46.09 -65.22
C GLN A 458 28.07 45.00 -65.59
N ALA A 459 27.75 43.72 -65.33
CA ALA A 459 28.62 42.60 -65.69
C ALA A 459 28.87 42.51 -67.20
N GLN A 460 27.85 42.77 -68.03
CA GLN A 460 27.98 42.75 -69.48
C GLN A 460 28.77 43.96 -70.03
N VAL A 461 28.61 45.15 -69.46
CA VAL A 461 29.43 46.33 -69.81
C VAL A 461 30.91 46.11 -69.44
N HIS A 462 31.21 45.49 -68.31
CA HIS A 462 32.59 45.10 -67.94
C HIS A 462 33.20 44.06 -68.89
N GLN A 463 32.37 43.30 -69.61
CA GLN A 463 32.80 42.40 -70.69
C GLN A 463 32.97 43.10 -72.05
N GLY A 464 32.98 44.44 -72.07
CA GLY A 464 33.17 45.25 -73.28
C GLY A 464 31.95 45.36 -74.18
N ARG A 465 30.73 45.11 -73.65
CA ARG A 465 29.48 45.23 -74.41
C ARG A 465 28.87 46.64 -74.26
N PRO A 466 28.14 47.15 -75.27
CA PRO A 466 27.39 48.42 -75.16
C PRO A 466 26.38 48.47 -74.00
N GLY A 467 25.82 47.33 -73.59
CA GLY A 467 24.89 47.22 -72.47
C GLY A 467 24.52 45.76 -72.17
N ILE A 468 23.36 45.54 -71.56
CA ILE A 468 22.76 44.20 -71.44
C ILE A 468 22.24 43.73 -72.81
N THR A 469 22.49 42.47 -73.18
CA THR A 469 22.04 41.90 -74.48
C THR A 469 20.63 41.32 -74.46
N TYR A 470 19.87 41.51 -73.39
CA TYR A 470 18.50 41.01 -73.27
C TYR A 470 17.51 42.16 -73.45
N HIS A 471 16.39 41.91 -74.13
CA HIS A 471 15.29 42.86 -74.28
C HIS A 471 14.36 42.81 -73.08
N PHE A 472 14.15 41.60 -72.54
CA PHE A 472 13.34 41.38 -71.35
C PHE A 472 14.02 40.44 -70.36
N LEU A 473 13.88 40.72 -69.06
CA LEU A 473 14.15 39.79 -67.97
C LEU A 473 12.83 39.37 -67.32
N VAL A 474 12.66 38.06 -67.07
CA VAL A 474 11.51 37.49 -66.37
C VAL A 474 11.99 36.82 -65.08
N TYR A 475 11.44 37.22 -63.94
CA TYR A 475 11.79 36.72 -62.62
C TYR A 475 10.80 35.64 -62.10
N PRO A 476 11.23 34.73 -61.21
CA PRO A 476 10.33 33.73 -60.62
C PRO A 476 9.22 34.30 -59.71
N ASP A 477 9.37 35.54 -59.23
CA ASP A 477 8.34 36.26 -58.46
C ASP A 477 7.27 36.91 -59.35
N GLY A 478 7.37 36.76 -60.68
CA GLY A 478 6.45 37.31 -61.66
C GLY A 478 6.85 38.66 -62.25
N LYS A 479 7.91 39.31 -61.76
CA LYS A 479 8.35 40.61 -62.32
C LYS A 479 8.92 40.45 -63.72
N VAL A 480 8.57 41.40 -64.59
CA VAL A 480 9.09 41.51 -65.95
C VAL A 480 9.69 42.90 -66.13
N TYR A 481 10.95 42.94 -66.55
CA TYR A 481 11.67 44.17 -66.85
C TYR A 481 11.96 44.28 -68.34
N GLN A 482 11.63 45.41 -68.96
CA GLN A 482 12.18 45.76 -70.27
C GLN A 482 13.57 46.37 -70.06
N THR A 483 14.59 45.70 -70.61
CA THR A 483 16.00 46.00 -70.37
C THR A 483 16.72 46.56 -71.60
N GLN A 484 16.12 46.43 -72.79
CA GLN A 484 16.51 47.16 -74.01
C GLN A 484 15.26 47.51 -74.84
N PRO A 485 15.27 48.62 -75.60
CA PRO A 485 14.25 48.91 -76.60
C PRO A 485 14.09 47.75 -77.60
N GLN A 486 12.87 47.48 -78.07
CA GLN A 486 12.59 46.36 -78.98
C GLN A 486 13.20 46.53 -80.38
N GLU A 487 13.72 47.71 -80.68
CA GLU A 487 14.45 48.10 -81.87
C GLU A 487 15.97 47.86 -81.73
N ALA A 488 16.49 47.60 -80.54
CA ALA A 488 17.92 47.43 -80.30
C ALA A 488 18.42 46.06 -80.83
N VAL A 489 19.36 46.09 -81.77
CA VAL A 489 20.03 44.90 -82.34
C VAL A 489 21.17 44.49 -81.41
N THR A 490 20.83 43.71 -80.38
CA THR A 490 21.78 43.17 -79.40
C THR A 490 22.50 41.92 -79.93
N PRO A 491 23.81 41.72 -79.65
CA PRO A 491 24.54 40.48 -79.96
C PRO A 491 24.17 39.37 -78.96
N GLN A 492 22.92 38.90 -79.04
CA GLN A 492 22.35 37.89 -78.14
C GLN A 492 22.72 36.45 -78.53
N THR A 493 23.06 36.22 -79.80
CA THR A 493 23.52 34.96 -80.40
C THR A 493 24.80 35.17 -81.21
N LEU A 494 25.45 34.10 -81.66
CA LEU A 494 26.58 34.16 -82.61
C LEU A 494 26.13 34.46 -84.05
N SER A 495 24.84 34.30 -84.36
CA SER A 495 24.27 34.59 -85.68
C SER A 495 23.86 36.06 -85.81
N ALA A 496 24.58 36.82 -86.66
CA ALA A 496 24.24 38.20 -86.95
C ALA A 496 22.81 38.37 -87.53
N ALA A 497 22.36 37.41 -88.35
CA ALA A 497 20.99 37.38 -88.87
C ALA A 497 19.96 37.20 -87.75
N ALA A 498 20.16 36.23 -86.85
CA ALA A 498 19.24 36.01 -85.73
C ALA A 498 19.23 37.17 -84.72
N ASN A 499 20.34 37.89 -84.58
CA ASN A 499 20.41 39.11 -83.78
C ASN A 499 19.60 40.27 -84.41
N ALA A 500 19.59 40.37 -85.74
CA ALA A 500 18.86 41.39 -86.48
C ALA A 500 17.32 41.20 -86.45
N GLU A 501 16.84 39.96 -86.33
CA GLU A 501 15.39 39.64 -86.41
C GLU A 501 14.79 39.08 -85.09
N GLY A 502 15.57 39.03 -84.00
CA GLY A 502 15.18 38.39 -82.73
C GLY A 502 14.94 39.37 -81.56
N ILE A 503 13.91 39.11 -80.76
CA ILE A 503 13.74 39.67 -79.40
C ILE A 503 14.30 38.68 -78.38
N ALA A 504 15.16 39.13 -77.48
CA ALA A 504 15.78 38.32 -76.42
C ALA A 504 14.95 38.36 -75.13
N VAL A 505 14.34 37.23 -74.74
CA VAL A 505 13.64 37.07 -73.45
C VAL A 505 14.48 36.16 -72.57
N ALA A 506 14.98 36.67 -71.45
CA ALA A 506 15.85 35.93 -70.53
C ALA A 506 15.14 35.60 -69.21
N LEU A 507 15.09 34.30 -68.88
CA LEU A 507 14.61 33.80 -67.61
C LEU A 507 15.71 33.94 -66.55
N VAL A 508 15.42 34.63 -65.44
CA VAL A 508 16.41 34.87 -64.39
C VAL A 508 16.59 33.63 -63.52
N GLY A 509 17.73 32.96 -63.69
CA GLY A 509 18.08 31.72 -63.00
C GLY A 509 19.12 30.89 -63.73
N ASN A 510 19.42 29.71 -63.19
CA ASN A 510 20.35 28.74 -63.77
C ASN A 510 19.64 27.41 -64.05
N PHE A 511 19.12 27.26 -65.26
CA PHE A 511 18.35 26.08 -65.69
C PHE A 511 19.21 25.01 -66.38
N MET A 512 20.47 24.88 -65.95
CA MET A 512 21.37 23.82 -66.45
C MET A 512 21.06 22.43 -65.86
N ALA A 513 20.40 22.37 -64.70
CA ALA A 513 20.03 21.12 -64.03
C ALA A 513 18.50 20.97 -63.92
N GLU A 514 17.80 22.02 -63.47
CA GLU A 514 16.35 22.01 -63.24
C GLU A 514 15.63 22.93 -64.25
N ALA A 515 14.36 22.64 -64.53
CA ALA A 515 13.51 23.55 -65.30
C ALA A 515 13.04 24.75 -64.44
N PRO A 516 12.67 25.89 -65.04
CA PRO A 516 12.01 26.96 -64.30
C PRO A 516 10.69 26.48 -63.67
N SER A 517 10.27 27.09 -62.56
CA SER A 517 9.02 26.72 -61.88
C SER A 517 7.80 27.00 -62.77
N ALA A 518 6.68 26.33 -62.50
CA ALA A 518 5.45 26.53 -63.28
C ALA A 518 5.01 28.00 -63.34
N ALA A 519 5.09 28.74 -62.22
CA ALA A 519 4.78 30.18 -62.19
C ALA A 519 5.78 31.03 -63.01
N HIS A 520 7.05 30.63 -63.05
CA HIS A 520 8.08 31.33 -63.83
C HIS A 520 7.90 31.08 -65.34
N LEU A 521 7.54 29.86 -65.73
CA LEU A 521 7.17 29.50 -67.11
C LEU A 521 5.87 30.17 -67.55
N ASP A 522 4.85 30.21 -66.69
CA ASP A 522 3.57 30.86 -66.96
C ASP A 522 3.75 32.37 -67.23
N ARG A 523 4.53 33.06 -66.40
CA ARG A 523 4.83 34.48 -66.63
C ARG A 523 5.65 34.74 -67.89
N ALA A 524 6.59 33.84 -68.21
CA ALA A 524 7.32 33.90 -69.46
C ALA A 524 6.40 33.65 -70.68
N ALA A 525 5.46 32.73 -70.56
CA ALA A 525 4.48 32.43 -71.59
C ALA A 525 3.57 33.64 -71.87
N GLU A 526 3.11 34.33 -70.83
CA GLU A 526 2.28 35.53 -70.95
C GLU A 526 3.02 36.66 -71.69
N LEU A 527 4.28 36.92 -71.34
CA LEU A 527 5.13 37.88 -72.06
C LEU A 527 5.34 37.49 -73.53
N ILE A 528 5.64 36.22 -73.79
CA ILE A 528 5.89 35.73 -75.14
C ILE A 528 4.60 35.80 -75.98
N ALA A 529 3.44 35.43 -75.43
CA ALA A 529 2.16 35.56 -76.12
C ALA A 529 1.82 37.03 -76.44
N TRP A 530 2.10 37.96 -75.52
CA TRP A 530 1.96 39.40 -75.77
C TRP A 530 2.89 39.88 -76.90
N LEU A 531 4.16 39.46 -76.90
CA LEU A 531 5.11 39.76 -77.98
C LEU A 531 4.67 39.19 -79.33
N LEU A 532 4.21 37.94 -79.36
CA LEU A 532 3.73 37.29 -80.59
C LEU A 532 2.51 38.03 -81.16
N ARG A 533 1.53 38.39 -80.31
CA ARG A 533 0.37 39.20 -80.70
C ARG A 533 0.76 40.58 -81.23
N LYS A 534 1.56 41.37 -80.48
CA LYS A 534 1.98 42.73 -80.88
C LYS A 534 2.90 42.78 -82.10
N ARG A 535 3.45 41.64 -82.54
CA ARG A 535 4.31 41.51 -83.72
C ARG A 535 3.70 40.63 -84.84
N SER A 536 2.46 40.15 -84.65
CA SER A 536 1.77 39.23 -85.57
C SER A 536 2.62 38.01 -85.95
N LEU A 537 3.32 37.43 -84.96
CA LEU A 537 4.20 36.28 -85.15
C LEU A 537 3.49 34.97 -84.78
N PRO A 538 3.74 33.88 -85.52
CA PRO A 538 3.20 32.55 -85.20
C PRO A 538 3.94 31.91 -84.02
N ILE A 539 3.36 30.91 -83.36
CA ILE A 539 3.96 30.29 -82.15
C ILE A 539 5.26 29.55 -82.44
N GLU A 540 5.46 29.10 -83.67
CA GLU A 540 6.68 28.51 -84.21
C GLU A 540 7.87 29.50 -84.24
N ALA A 541 7.60 30.80 -84.05
CA ALA A 541 8.63 31.84 -83.94
C ALA A 541 9.39 31.83 -82.59
N ILE A 542 9.09 30.89 -81.68
CA ILE A 542 9.78 30.72 -80.40
C ILE A 542 10.95 29.74 -80.55
N ALA A 543 12.17 30.22 -80.31
CA ALA A 543 13.39 29.40 -80.27
C ALA A 543 14.17 29.64 -78.98
N GLY A 544 14.79 28.61 -78.42
CA GLY A 544 15.82 28.78 -77.40
C GLY A 544 17.16 29.12 -78.03
N ARG A 545 18.04 29.85 -77.34
CA ARG A 545 19.35 30.20 -77.89
C ARG A 545 20.14 28.99 -78.42
N SER A 546 20.08 27.84 -77.75
CA SER A 546 20.75 26.58 -78.14
C SER A 546 20.26 25.98 -79.46
N GLU A 547 19.11 26.44 -79.99
CA GLU A 547 18.60 26.05 -81.31
C GLU A 547 19.19 26.91 -82.43
N ILE A 548 19.84 28.02 -82.09
CA ILE A 548 20.50 28.96 -83.02
C ILE A 548 22.02 28.80 -82.89
N ASP A 549 22.53 28.85 -81.66
CA ASP A 549 23.93 28.63 -81.29
C ASP A 549 24.07 27.19 -80.74
N THR A 550 24.38 26.20 -81.59
CA THR A 550 24.47 24.78 -81.17
C THR A 550 25.57 24.49 -80.14
N THR A 551 26.48 25.45 -79.90
CA THR A 551 27.61 25.37 -78.97
C THR A 551 27.31 25.93 -77.57
N VAL A 552 26.11 26.44 -77.29
CA VAL A 552 25.76 27.01 -75.97
C VAL A 552 24.62 26.26 -75.26
N GLY A 553 24.63 26.31 -73.92
CA GLY A 553 23.63 25.63 -73.07
C GLY A 553 22.36 26.43 -72.76
N SER A 554 22.25 27.68 -73.19
CA SER A 554 21.10 28.57 -72.90
C SER A 554 19.90 28.24 -73.80
N PRO A 555 18.65 28.20 -73.30
CA PRO A 555 18.20 28.63 -71.96
C PRO A 555 18.24 27.53 -70.89
N GLY A 556 18.86 26.38 -71.15
CA GLY A 556 19.05 25.31 -70.18
C GLY A 556 19.24 23.95 -70.84
N ALA A 557 19.86 22.99 -70.13
CA ALA A 557 19.94 21.61 -70.62
C ALA A 557 18.55 20.96 -70.72
N THR A 558 17.64 21.36 -69.83
CA THR A 558 16.22 20.96 -69.77
C THR A 558 15.34 21.64 -70.83
N TRP A 559 15.89 22.51 -71.69
CA TRP A 559 15.11 23.15 -72.77
C TRP A 559 14.57 22.11 -73.77
N LEU A 560 15.45 21.23 -74.25
CA LEU A 560 15.16 20.19 -75.25
C LEU A 560 15.77 18.82 -74.95
N LYS A 561 16.79 18.73 -74.07
CA LYS A 561 17.64 17.52 -73.95
C LYS A 561 17.36 16.71 -72.68
N ALA A 562 17.29 17.37 -71.52
CA ALA A 562 16.96 16.73 -70.24
C ALA A 562 15.46 16.86 -69.93
N GLU A 563 14.89 15.86 -69.25
CA GLU A 563 13.49 15.92 -68.79
C GLU A 563 13.38 16.65 -67.44
N PRO A 564 12.32 17.43 -67.19
CA PRO A 564 11.22 17.74 -68.13
C PRO A 564 11.64 18.73 -69.21
N LYS A 565 11.36 18.40 -70.49
CA LYS A 565 11.65 19.27 -71.65
C LYS A 565 10.77 20.52 -71.67
N TYR A 566 11.18 21.57 -70.97
CA TYR A 566 10.29 22.68 -70.65
C TYR A 566 9.94 23.59 -71.84
N LYS A 567 10.58 23.45 -73.03
CA LYS A 567 10.10 24.10 -74.27
C LYS A 567 8.65 23.73 -74.57
N PHE A 568 8.26 22.46 -74.41
CA PHE A 568 6.89 22.02 -74.70
C PHE A 568 5.89 22.58 -73.67
N ALA A 569 6.26 22.64 -72.40
CA ALA A 569 5.44 23.28 -71.37
C ALA A 569 5.27 24.79 -71.63
N LEU A 570 6.35 25.48 -72.00
CA LEU A 570 6.30 26.91 -72.36
C LEU A 570 5.45 27.15 -73.61
N MET A 571 5.60 26.34 -74.67
CA MET A 571 4.79 26.46 -75.88
C MET A 571 3.32 26.10 -75.63
N ALA A 572 3.02 25.11 -74.78
CA ALA A 572 1.66 24.81 -74.36
C ALA A 572 1.02 25.99 -73.61
N ALA A 573 1.72 26.56 -72.62
CA ALA A 573 1.26 27.75 -71.91
C ALA A 573 1.07 28.95 -72.85
N VAL A 574 2.04 29.24 -73.74
CA VAL A 574 1.89 30.31 -74.75
C VAL A 574 0.67 30.06 -75.64
N LYS A 575 0.43 28.80 -76.02
CA LYS A 575 -0.75 28.44 -76.81
C LYS A 575 -2.04 28.66 -76.02
N GLU A 576 -2.11 28.28 -74.73
CA GLU A 576 -3.25 28.61 -73.86
C GLU A 576 -3.51 30.13 -73.79
N TYR A 577 -2.44 30.95 -73.72
CA TYR A 577 -2.57 32.41 -73.79
C TYR A 577 -3.06 32.93 -75.13
N LEU A 578 -2.66 32.31 -76.26
CA LEU A 578 -3.01 32.73 -77.61
C LEU A 578 -4.42 32.28 -78.03
N ASP A 579 -4.76 31.01 -77.77
CA ASP A 579 -6.02 30.34 -78.14
C ASP A 579 -7.22 30.88 -77.35
N ALA A 580 -7.00 31.51 -76.19
CA ALA A 580 -8.03 32.23 -75.47
C ALA A 580 -8.44 33.50 -76.24
N SER A 581 -9.41 33.33 -77.14
CA SER A 581 -10.14 34.41 -77.82
C SER A 581 -10.94 35.23 -76.81
N ASP A 582 -10.81 36.54 -76.88
CA ASP A 582 -11.23 37.54 -75.90
C ASP A 582 -10.65 37.33 -74.49
N GLY A 583 -9.74 38.23 -74.10
CA GLY A 583 -8.95 38.15 -72.85
C GLY A 583 -9.75 38.14 -71.54
N CYS A 584 -11.08 38.27 -71.61
CA CYS A 584 -11.98 38.07 -70.48
C CYS A 584 -12.08 36.58 -70.10
N GLU A 585 -12.21 35.67 -71.06
CA GLU A 585 -12.46 34.25 -70.77
C GLU A 585 -11.22 33.56 -70.16
N ALA A 586 -10.02 33.90 -70.65
CA ALA A 586 -8.74 33.48 -70.04
C ALA A 586 -8.59 33.98 -68.60
N ARG A 587 -8.97 35.23 -68.33
CA ARG A 587 -8.92 35.82 -66.98
C ARG A 587 -9.94 35.16 -66.06
N VAL A 588 -11.15 34.90 -66.53
CA VAL A 588 -12.17 34.14 -65.78
C VAL A 588 -11.68 32.73 -65.47
N LEU A 589 -11.10 32.00 -66.44
CA LEU A 589 -10.53 30.66 -66.21
C LEU A 589 -9.38 30.69 -65.19
N ARG A 590 -8.51 31.71 -65.24
CA ARG A 590 -7.38 31.89 -64.31
C ARG A 590 -7.84 32.22 -62.89
N LEU A 591 -8.83 33.12 -62.75
CA LEU A 591 -9.44 33.45 -61.46
C LEU A 591 -10.25 32.27 -60.93
N THR A 592 -11.02 31.56 -61.76
CA THR A 592 -11.77 30.36 -61.37
C THR A 592 -10.84 29.23 -60.92
N ARG A 593 -9.69 29.01 -61.58
CA ARG A 593 -8.70 28.02 -61.14
C ARG A 593 -8.06 28.43 -59.81
N ARG A 594 -7.74 29.72 -59.62
CA ARG A 594 -7.14 30.21 -58.37
C ARG A 594 -8.12 30.27 -57.20
N VAL A 595 -9.38 30.61 -57.45
CA VAL A 595 -10.49 30.47 -56.50
C VAL A 595 -10.65 29.00 -56.14
N ARG A 596 -10.71 28.08 -57.12
CA ARG A 596 -10.81 26.63 -56.85
C ARG A 596 -9.63 26.06 -56.06
N ASP A 597 -8.41 26.53 -56.28
CA ASP A 597 -7.24 26.13 -55.49
C ASP A 597 -7.26 26.68 -54.06
N LEU A 598 -7.79 27.91 -53.86
CA LEU A 598 -7.98 28.49 -52.53
C LEU A 598 -9.16 27.86 -51.79
N GLU A 599 -10.28 27.60 -52.48
CA GLU A 599 -11.41 26.79 -52.01
C GLU A 599 -10.95 25.38 -51.63
N GLY A 600 -10.03 24.78 -52.38
CA GLY A 600 -9.41 23.50 -52.05
C GLY A 600 -8.56 23.55 -50.78
N GLN A 601 -7.80 24.62 -50.57
CA GLN A 601 -7.05 24.85 -49.32
C GLN A 601 -8.01 25.09 -48.14
N VAL A 602 -9.07 25.89 -48.34
CA VAL A 602 -10.13 26.09 -47.36
C VAL A 602 -10.80 24.76 -47.03
N ALA A 603 -11.21 23.95 -48.01
CA ALA A 603 -11.85 22.64 -47.77
C ALA A 603 -10.97 21.62 -47.01
N ILE A 604 -9.64 21.76 -47.05
CA ILE A 604 -8.70 20.95 -46.26
C ILE A 604 -8.59 21.46 -44.80
N LEU A 605 -8.70 22.77 -44.59
CA LEU A 605 -8.53 23.43 -43.28
C LEU A 605 -9.86 23.62 -42.51
N GLN A 606 -10.99 23.74 -43.21
CA GLN A 606 -12.34 23.91 -42.67
C GLN A 606 -12.68 22.83 -41.62
N PRO A 607 -12.45 21.52 -41.87
CA PRO A 607 -12.81 20.47 -40.91
C PRO A 607 -11.94 20.49 -39.64
N GLN A 608 -10.82 21.20 -39.66
CA GLN A 608 -9.96 21.44 -38.48
C GLN A 608 -10.45 22.66 -37.69
N ALA A 609 -10.89 23.71 -38.40
CA ALA A 609 -11.52 24.89 -37.79
C ALA A 609 -12.90 24.58 -37.16
N GLU A 610 -13.72 23.75 -37.81
CA GLU A 610 -15.05 23.34 -37.32
C GLU A 610 -15.01 22.52 -36.02
N GLN A 611 -13.85 21.96 -35.65
CA GLN A 611 -13.66 21.28 -34.36
C GLN A 611 -13.46 22.27 -33.19
N LEU A 612 -13.12 23.53 -33.47
CA LEU A 612 -12.83 24.54 -32.45
C LEU A 612 -13.97 24.74 -31.41
N PRO A 613 -15.25 24.86 -31.79
CA PRO A 613 -16.35 25.02 -30.81
C PRO A 613 -16.50 23.77 -29.93
N GLY A 614 -16.31 22.57 -30.51
CA GLY A 614 -16.34 21.31 -29.76
C GLY A 614 -15.18 21.18 -28.77
N CYS A 615 -13.98 21.58 -29.16
CA CYS A 615 -12.81 21.64 -28.27
C CYS A 615 -12.99 22.69 -27.17
N GLN A 616 -13.51 23.88 -27.50
CA GLN A 616 -13.81 24.93 -26.50
C GLN A 616 -14.89 24.48 -25.50
N GLN A 617 -15.99 23.87 -25.95
CA GLN A 617 -17.01 23.30 -25.06
C GLN A 617 -16.43 22.20 -24.16
N ARG A 618 -15.59 21.31 -24.70
CA ARG A 618 -14.90 20.28 -23.92
C ARG A 618 -13.93 20.86 -22.90
N VAL A 619 -13.22 21.96 -23.20
CA VAL A 619 -12.43 22.69 -22.19
C VAL A 619 -13.33 23.25 -21.10
N VAL A 620 -14.42 23.93 -21.43
CA VAL A 620 -15.36 24.49 -20.44
C VAL A 620 -15.95 23.39 -19.54
N GLU A 621 -16.32 22.25 -20.13
CA GLU A 621 -16.84 21.09 -19.39
C GLU A 621 -15.77 20.46 -18.47
N LEU A 622 -14.54 20.27 -18.97
CA LEU A 622 -13.41 19.76 -18.20
C LEU A 622 -13.00 20.75 -17.09
N THR A 623 -13.04 22.06 -17.34
CA THR A 623 -12.78 23.09 -16.32
C THR A 623 -13.87 23.05 -15.24
N LYS A 624 -15.14 22.93 -15.60
CA LYS A 624 -16.23 22.80 -14.63
C LYS A 624 -16.07 21.54 -13.77
N LYS A 625 -15.84 20.39 -14.40
CA LYS A 625 -15.56 19.12 -13.69
C LYS A 625 -14.31 19.21 -12.82
N LEU A 626 -13.28 19.92 -13.28
CA LEU A 626 -12.06 20.16 -12.50
C LEU A 626 -12.33 21.04 -11.27
N GLU A 627 -13.17 22.08 -11.36
CA GLU A 627 -13.57 22.87 -10.18
C GLU A 627 -14.47 22.07 -9.22
N GLU A 628 -15.34 21.20 -9.73
CA GLU A 628 -16.12 20.26 -8.90
C GLU A 628 -15.19 19.26 -8.17
N CYS A 629 -14.22 18.67 -8.87
CA CYS A 629 -13.20 17.81 -8.27
C CYS A 629 -12.34 18.57 -7.25
N LYS A 630 -11.93 19.81 -7.56
CA LYS A 630 -11.18 20.67 -6.64
C LYS A 630 -11.99 21.00 -5.40
N ALA A 631 -13.28 21.31 -5.50
CA ALA A 631 -14.12 21.62 -4.34
C ALA A 631 -14.24 20.43 -3.38
N ILE A 632 -14.38 19.20 -3.92
CA ILE A 632 -14.41 17.96 -3.12
C ILE A 632 -13.03 17.69 -2.52
N VAL A 633 -11.96 17.79 -3.31
CA VAL A 633 -10.57 17.66 -2.83
C VAL A 633 -10.24 18.71 -1.76
N GLN A 634 -10.78 19.93 -1.87
CA GLN A 634 -10.57 21.03 -0.93
C GLN A 634 -11.41 20.89 0.36
N GLN A 635 -12.52 20.13 0.33
CA GLN A 635 -13.20 19.66 1.55
C GLN A 635 -12.40 18.57 2.28
N CYS A 636 -11.57 17.80 1.57
CA CYS A 636 -10.71 16.76 2.15
C CYS A 636 -9.28 17.24 2.49
N GLN A 637 -8.76 18.26 1.82
CA GLN A 637 -7.43 18.82 2.06
C GLN A 637 -7.37 19.68 3.32
N GLY A 638 -6.21 19.70 3.98
CA GLY A 638 -5.98 20.47 5.20
C GLY A 638 -6.41 19.79 6.50
N LYS A 639 -7.00 18.57 6.44
CA LYS A 639 -7.17 17.70 7.61
C LYS A 639 -6.18 16.55 7.58
N VAL A 640 -5.11 16.67 8.36
CA VAL A 640 -4.26 15.54 8.78
C VAL A 640 -5.17 14.45 9.39
N PRO A 641 -5.17 13.22 8.86
CA PRO A 641 -5.98 12.12 9.39
C PRO A 641 -5.42 11.64 10.74
N LYS A 642 -6.28 11.11 11.63
CA LYS A 642 -5.83 10.46 12.87
C LYS A 642 -4.94 9.26 12.50
N PRO A 643 -3.67 9.19 12.95
CA PRO A 643 -2.84 8.03 12.65
C PRO A 643 -3.39 6.78 13.34
N ALA A 644 -3.09 5.62 12.76
CA ALA A 644 -3.38 4.33 13.40
C ALA A 644 -2.65 4.27 14.75
N MET A 645 -3.41 4.09 15.83
CA MET A 645 -2.90 4.03 17.18
C MET A 645 -3.71 3.05 18.02
N VAL A 646 -3.05 2.39 18.96
CA VAL A 646 -3.67 1.49 19.93
C VAL A 646 -4.09 2.31 21.14
N ASP A 647 -5.38 2.29 21.47
CA ASP A 647 -5.85 2.86 22.73
C ASP A 647 -5.53 1.90 23.88
N VAL A 648 -4.73 2.37 24.84
CA VAL A 648 -4.39 1.65 26.07
C VAL A 648 -4.78 2.46 27.32
N ILE A 649 -5.64 3.47 27.16
CA ILE A 649 -6.22 4.23 28.29
C ILE A 649 -7.00 3.26 29.17
N GLY A 650 -6.47 2.97 30.36
CA GLY A 650 -7.10 2.03 31.31
C GLY A 650 -6.48 0.63 31.31
N ALA A 651 -5.82 0.21 30.23
CA ALA A 651 -5.12 -1.06 30.17
C ALA A 651 -3.74 -1.04 30.86
N LEU A 652 -3.17 0.16 31.07
CA LEU A 652 -1.88 0.34 31.74
C LEU A 652 -2.04 0.45 33.27
N PRO A 653 -1.05 -0.05 34.06
CA PRO A 653 -0.98 0.14 35.51
C PRO A 653 -1.27 1.57 35.98
N LYS A 654 -2.05 1.69 37.06
CA LYS A 654 -2.45 2.94 37.71
C LYS A 654 -2.35 2.82 39.23
N HIS A 655 -2.21 3.94 39.93
CA HIS A 655 -2.26 3.96 41.39
C HIS A 655 -3.70 3.60 41.88
N PRO A 656 -3.87 2.82 42.95
CA PRO A 656 -5.19 2.36 43.38
C PRO A 656 -6.16 3.51 43.69
N THR A 657 -5.71 4.53 44.43
CA THR A 657 -6.53 5.66 44.89
C THR A 657 -6.37 6.91 44.03
N ASP A 658 -5.12 7.30 43.83
CA ASP A 658 -4.76 8.60 43.26
C ASP A 658 -5.13 8.69 41.77
N ARG A 659 -5.59 9.87 41.36
CA ARG A 659 -6.01 10.16 39.98
C ARG A 659 -5.33 11.43 39.52
N TYR A 660 -4.96 11.47 38.24
CA TYR A 660 -4.56 12.73 37.63
C TYR A 660 -5.75 13.69 37.58
N GLY A 661 -5.49 14.97 37.82
CA GLY A 661 -6.49 16.02 37.65
C GLY A 661 -6.90 16.18 36.18
N ARG A 662 -8.07 16.79 35.95
CA ARG A 662 -8.40 17.32 34.63
C ARG A 662 -7.60 18.59 34.37
N ARG A 663 -7.25 18.81 33.11
CA ARG A 663 -6.50 19.95 32.61
C ARG A 663 -7.33 21.24 32.71
N PRO A 664 -6.86 22.30 33.41
CA PRO A 664 -7.61 23.54 33.57
C PRO A 664 -7.41 24.54 32.41
N GLN A 665 -6.38 24.37 31.59
CA GLN A 665 -6.03 25.29 30.49
C GLN A 665 -6.15 24.59 29.13
N LYS A 666 -6.31 25.37 28.05
CA LYS A 666 -6.25 24.82 26.70
C LYS A 666 -4.86 24.23 26.43
N ILE A 667 -4.80 23.12 25.71
CA ILE A 667 -3.54 22.57 25.17
C ILE A 667 -2.95 23.59 24.19
N THR A 668 -1.73 24.03 24.47
CA THR A 668 -1.00 25.05 23.69
C THR A 668 0.36 24.58 23.20
N HIS A 669 0.90 23.48 23.74
CA HIS A 669 2.22 22.94 23.41
C HIS A 669 2.16 21.40 23.34
N LEU A 670 3.03 20.82 22.51
CA LEU A 670 3.25 19.38 22.46
C LEU A 670 4.72 19.13 22.80
N VAL A 671 4.98 18.28 23.79
CA VAL A 671 6.34 18.03 24.30
C VAL A 671 6.80 16.63 23.93
N ILE A 672 7.91 16.54 23.20
CA ILE A 672 8.64 15.30 22.90
C ILE A 672 9.50 14.90 24.11
N HIS A 673 9.36 13.64 24.49
CA HIS A 673 10.17 12.94 25.48
C HIS A 673 10.87 11.73 24.84
N HIS A 674 11.91 11.23 25.50
CA HIS A 674 12.28 9.82 25.43
C HIS A 674 11.87 9.12 26.72
N THR A 675 11.94 7.79 26.77
CA THR A 675 11.66 7.04 28.00
C THR A 675 12.88 6.83 28.89
N GLU A 676 14.08 7.07 28.37
CA GLU A 676 15.37 6.73 28.99
C GLU A 676 15.50 5.22 29.31
N THR A 677 15.07 4.38 28.36
CA THR A 677 15.11 2.92 28.50
C THR A 677 15.76 2.23 27.29
N GLU A 678 15.90 0.91 27.35
CA GLU A 678 16.09 0.12 26.13
C GLU A 678 14.88 0.29 25.18
N ARG A 679 15.10 0.06 23.88
CA ARG A 679 14.11 0.25 22.79
C ARG A 679 12.95 -0.75 22.80
N ASP A 680 13.14 -1.89 23.46
CA ASP A 680 12.18 -2.99 23.64
C ASP A 680 11.38 -2.89 24.96
N CYS A 681 11.60 -1.83 25.75
CA CYS A 681 10.92 -1.62 27.02
C CYS A 681 9.39 -1.54 26.83
N SER A 682 8.65 -2.38 27.56
CA SER A 682 7.19 -2.44 27.42
C SER A 682 6.48 -1.25 28.08
N LEU A 683 5.29 -0.90 27.57
CA LEU A 683 4.43 0.12 28.19
C LEU A 683 4.02 -0.23 29.62
N ALA A 684 3.84 -1.53 29.92
CA ALA A 684 3.55 -2.01 31.26
C ALA A 684 4.73 -1.78 32.22
N THR A 685 5.97 -1.96 31.75
CA THR A 685 7.19 -1.65 32.50
C THR A 685 7.29 -0.16 32.81
N LEU A 686 7.05 0.70 31.80
CA LEU A 686 7.06 2.16 31.95
C LEU A 686 5.96 2.64 32.91
N ALA A 687 4.72 2.17 32.74
CA ALA A 687 3.61 2.49 33.65
C ALA A 687 3.89 2.02 35.08
N SER A 688 4.43 0.81 35.24
CA SER A 688 4.83 0.26 36.55
C SER A 688 5.92 1.10 37.21
N TYR A 689 6.87 1.65 36.46
CA TYR A 689 7.87 2.57 36.99
C TYR A 689 7.21 3.85 37.54
N PHE A 690 6.31 4.48 36.78
CA PHE A 690 5.63 5.69 37.25
C PHE A 690 4.73 5.43 38.47
N VAL A 691 3.99 4.33 38.50
CA VAL A 691 3.10 4.01 39.63
C VAL A 691 3.87 3.52 40.85
N ASN A 692 4.76 2.53 40.68
CA ASN A 692 5.37 1.83 41.81
C ASN A 692 6.64 2.50 42.33
N ILE A 693 7.40 3.20 41.48
CA ILE A 693 8.65 3.87 41.86
C ILE A 693 8.41 5.37 42.07
N GLN A 694 7.87 6.08 41.08
CA GLN A 694 7.61 7.53 41.17
C GLN A 694 6.37 7.88 42.01
N LYS A 695 5.53 6.90 42.37
CA LYS A 695 4.29 7.07 43.14
C LYS A 695 3.28 8.01 42.46
N TRP A 696 3.18 7.92 41.13
CA TRP A 696 2.26 8.72 40.33
C TRP A 696 0.94 7.97 40.03
N PRO A 697 -0.16 8.69 39.76
CA PRO A 697 -1.46 8.09 39.42
C PRO A 697 -1.48 7.08 38.26
N GLY A 698 -0.52 7.10 37.33
CA GLY A 698 -0.49 6.20 36.17
C GLY A 698 0.67 6.51 35.22
N MET A 699 0.48 6.22 33.93
CA MET A 699 1.44 6.58 32.88
C MET A 699 1.62 8.11 32.78
N ALA A 700 2.88 8.54 32.75
CA ALA A 700 3.29 9.95 32.65
C ALA A 700 2.86 10.64 31.35
N TYR A 701 3.00 9.93 30.22
CA TYR A 701 2.82 10.46 28.87
C TYR A 701 1.41 10.22 28.35
N HIS A 702 0.90 11.15 27.53
CA HIS A 702 -0.38 11.01 26.82
C HIS A 702 -0.28 10.01 25.68
N TYR A 703 0.85 10.00 24.98
CA TYR A 703 1.14 9.07 23.89
C TYR A 703 2.55 8.50 24.01
N VAL A 704 2.73 7.25 23.58
CA VAL A 704 4.04 6.60 23.50
C VAL A 704 4.23 5.99 22.10
N VAL A 705 5.44 6.11 21.55
CA VAL A 705 5.82 5.58 20.23
C VAL A 705 6.93 4.54 20.37
N ALA A 706 6.61 3.27 20.09
CA ALA A 706 7.54 2.15 20.18
C ALA A 706 8.55 2.12 19.02
N ALA A 707 9.64 1.36 19.16
CA ALA A 707 10.76 1.36 18.22
C ALA A 707 10.39 0.94 16.78
N ASP A 708 9.31 0.18 16.61
CA ASP A 708 8.72 -0.24 15.34
C ASP A 708 7.78 0.80 14.70
N GLY A 709 7.51 1.91 15.40
CA GLY A 709 6.60 2.96 14.98
C GLY A 709 5.15 2.80 15.47
N ALA A 710 4.83 1.78 16.27
CA ALA A 710 3.49 1.66 16.84
C ALA A 710 3.20 2.82 17.82
N ILE A 711 2.07 3.49 17.63
CA ILE A 711 1.60 4.60 18.47
C ILE A 711 0.59 4.06 19.48
N TYR A 712 0.77 4.43 20.74
CA TYR A 712 -0.11 4.05 21.84
C TYR A 712 -0.67 5.30 22.52
N GLN A 713 -1.99 5.41 22.63
CA GLN A 713 -2.65 6.45 23.41
C GLN A 713 -2.78 5.96 24.86
N CYS A 714 -2.08 6.61 25.79
CA CYS A 714 -1.91 6.16 27.17
C CYS A 714 -2.69 6.98 28.20
N GLN A 715 -3.02 8.23 27.89
CA GLN A 715 -3.94 9.06 28.67
C GLN A 715 -4.87 9.85 27.74
N PRO A 716 -6.09 10.21 28.17
CA PRO A 716 -6.92 11.21 27.49
C PRO A 716 -6.23 12.58 27.45
N ASP A 717 -6.42 13.34 26.38
CA ASP A 717 -5.77 14.66 26.19
C ASP A 717 -6.15 15.69 27.28
N ASP A 718 -7.36 15.56 27.85
CA ASP A 718 -7.88 16.42 28.92
C ASP A 718 -7.39 16.04 30.33
N VAL A 719 -6.55 15.01 30.45
CA VAL A 719 -5.87 14.64 31.70
C VAL A 719 -4.57 15.42 31.85
N MET A 720 -4.33 15.94 33.06
CA MET A 720 -3.08 16.56 33.47
C MET A 720 -2.16 15.51 34.10
N SER A 721 -1.55 14.67 33.25
CA SER A 721 -0.55 13.70 33.67
C SER A 721 0.79 14.39 33.99
N PHE A 722 1.68 13.69 34.70
CA PHE A 722 2.94 14.29 35.17
C PHE A 722 4.08 13.95 34.21
N HIS A 723 4.57 14.94 33.46
CA HIS A 723 5.71 14.76 32.56
C HIS A 723 6.64 15.99 32.43
N VAL A 724 6.19 17.22 32.69
CA VAL A 724 6.97 18.49 32.57
C VAL A 724 6.61 19.49 33.69
N GLY A 725 6.46 19.03 34.94
CA GLY A 725 6.22 19.92 36.10
C GLY A 725 5.02 20.88 35.93
N GLU A 726 5.25 22.20 36.06
CA GLU A 726 4.18 23.21 35.93
C GLU A 726 3.54 23.24 34.53
N ALA A 727 4.29 22.88 33.48
CA ALA A 727 3.80 22.88 32.11
C ALA A 727 2.75 21.79 31.83
N ASN A 728 2.62 20.79 32.70
CA ASN A 728 1.59 19.74 32.63
C ASN A 728 0.19 20.33 32.43
N GLY A 729 -0.08 21.52 32.97
CA GLY A 729 -1.36 22.22 32.85
C GLY A 729 -1.76 22.62 31.43
N TYR A 730 -0.82 22.77 30.49
CA TYR A 730 -1.10 23.27 29.13
C TYR A 730 -0.42 22.48 27.98
N CYS A 731 0.32 21.42 28.26
CA CYS A 731 0.97 20.59 27.22
C CYS A 731 0.57 19.11 27.23
N LEU A 732 0.67 18.45 26.06
CA LEU A 732 0.59 16.99 25.93
C LEU A 732 2.01 16.40 25.83
N GLY A 733 2.25 15.29 26.51
CA GLY A 733 3.51 14.55 26.47
C GLY A 733 3.45 13.39 25.48
N VAL A 734 4.36 13.37 24.51
CA VAL A 734 4.57 12.26 23.58
C VAL A 734 5.96 11.71 23.80
N SER A 735 6.09 10.44 24.20
CA SER A 735 7.39 9.83 24.51
C SER A 735 7.78 8.74 23.51
N LEU A 736 9.03 8.73 23.09
CA LEU A 736 9.57 7.72 22.17
C LEU A 736 10.39 6.72 22.99
N ILE A 737 10.10 5.41 22.84
CA ILE A 737 10.76 4.37 23.63
C ILE A 737 12.24 4.26 23.24
N GLY A 738 13.12 4.49 24.20
CA GLY A 738 14.57 4.51 24.02
C GLY A 738 15.28 5.49 24.96
N SER A 739 16.60 5.49 24.91
CA SER A 739 17.47 6.55 25.42
C SER A 739 18.28 7.08 24.24
N PHE A 740 18.21 8.39 23.98
CA PHE A 740 18.83 9.05 22.81
C PHE A 740 20.00 9.93 23.25
N MET A 741 20.89 9.35 24.05
CA MET A 741 22.04 10.02 24.67
C MET A 741 23.34 9.28 24.32
N PRO A 742 24.50 9.96 24.25
CA PRO A 742 25.79 9.33 23.96
C PRO A 742 26.17 8.21 24.95
N THR A 743 25.63 8.25 26.17
CA THR A 743 25.79 7.24 27.20
C THR A 743 24.43 6.75 27.71
N PHE A 744 24.38 5.49 28.15
CA PHE A 744 23.22 4.92 28.84
C PHE A 744 23.71 3.97 29.92
N ARG A 745 23.26 4.17 31.17
CA ARG A 745 23.74 3.42 32.36
C ARG A 745 25.27 3.38 32.46
N ASP A 746 25.88 4.57 32.39
CA ASP A 746 27.34 4.82 32.45
C ASP A 746 28.18 4.14 31.33
N LYS A 747 27.54 3.60 30.29
CA LYS A 747 28.21 2.97 29.14
C LYS A 747 28.04 3.79 27.87
N PRO A 748 29.06 3.91 27.01
CA PRO A 748 28.91 4.48 25.67
C PRO A 748 27.83 3.73 24.87
N GLN A 749 26.91 4.48 24.27
CA GLN A 749 25.84 3.95 23.44
C GLN A 749 26.25 4.00 21.95
N PRO A 750 25.96 2.99 21.11
CA PRO A 750 26.32 3.05 19.68
C PRO A 750 25.50 4.12 18.93
N PRO A 751 26.05 4.77 17.87
CA PRO A 751 25.42 5.92 17.22
C PRO A 751 24.01 5.68 16.65
N ASP A 752 23.70 4.44 16.25
CA ASP A 752 22.38 4.06 15.74
C ASP A 752 21.28 4.07 16.81
N ARG A 753 21.67 3.95 18.09
CA ARG A 753 20.77 3.99 19.26
C ARG A 753 20.57 5.40 19.80
N GLN A 754 21.53 6.29 19.56
CA GLN A 754 21.54 7.70 20.02
C GLN A 754 20.46 8.58 19.37
N LEU A 755 19.75 8.08 18.36
CA LEU A 755 18.66 8.76 17.66
C LEU A 755 17.38 7.90 17.67
N PRO A 756 16.18 8.48 17.48
CA PRO A 756 14.97 7.67 17.28
C PRO A 756 15.00 6.89 15.97
N THR A 757 14.27 5.76 15.91
CA THR A 757 14.23 4.95 14.69
C THR A 757 13.52 5.69 13.53
N PRO A 758 13.82 5.31 12.26
CA PRO A 758 13.06 5.74 11.09
C PRO A 758 11.53 5.64 11.22
N ALA A 759 11.03 4.58 11.88
CA ALA A 759 9.61 4.34 12.10
C ALA A 759 9.05 5.21 13.24
N GLN A 760 9.80 5.36 14.34
CA GLN A 760 9.47 6.29 15.42
C GLN A 760 9.33 7.73 14.93
N LEU A 761 10.26 8.22 14.10
CA LEU A 761 10.18 9.59 13.56
C LEU A 761 8.95 9.79 12.66
N ALA A 762 8.64 8.83 11.78
CA ALA A 762 7.48 8.93 10.90
C ALA A 762 6.17 8.96 11.69
N SER A 763 6.01 8.02 12.63
CA SER A 763 4.82 7.93 13.48
C SER A 763 4.68 9.11 14.45
N ALA A 764 5.78 9.57 15.06
CA ALA A 764 5.78 10.77 15.90
C ALA A 764 5.44 12.02 15.10
N SER A 765 5.94 12.17 13.87
CA SER A 765 5.62 13.32 13.01
C SER A 765 4.16 13.34 12.58
N TRP A 766 3.57 12.18 12.24
CA TRP A 766 2.14 12.11 11.91
C TRP A 766 1.29 12.39 13.15
N LEU A 767 1.60 11.78 14.29
CA LEU A 767 0.93 12.06 15.56
C LEU A 767 0.99 13.54 15.93
N MET A 768 2.16 14.18 15.81
CA MET A 768 2.32 15.60 16.09
C MET A 768 1.51 16.47 15.12
N ALA A 769 1.57 16.21 13.81
CA ALA A 769 0.77 16.94 12.83
C ALA A 769 -0.74 16.82 13.11
N TRP A 770 -1.21 15.64 13.54
CA TRP A 770 -2.61 15.42 13.90
C TRP A 770 -2.99 16.13 15.21
N LEU A 771 -2.19 16.01 16.27
CA LEU A 771 -2.43 16.68 17.56
C LEU A 771 -2.38 18.21 17.44
N MET A 772 -1.47 18.75 16.62
CA MET A 772 -1.40 20.17 16.29
C MET A 772 -2.72 20.66 15.70
N GLN A 773 -3.32 19.88 14.80
CA GLN A 773 -4.61 20.19 14.21
C GLN A 773 -5.77 20.05 15.21
N GLN A 774 -5.80 18.98 16.03
CA GLN A 774 -6.89 18.80 17.00
C GLN A 774 -6.95 19.94 18.02
N HIS A 775 -5.78 20.38 18.50
CA HIS A 775 -5.69 21.36 19.60
C HIS A 775 -5.41 22.80 19.13
N GLY A 776 -5.05 23.00 17.87
CA GLY A 776 -4.63 24.29 17.33
C GLY A 776 -3.27 24.72 17.86
N VAL A 777 -2.32 23.78 17.97
CA VAL A 777 -0.94 24.05 18.41
C VAL A 777 -0.08 24.37 17.18
N PRO A 778 0.60 25.53 17.14
CA PRO A 778 1.48 25.90 16.03
C PRO A 778 2.85 25.21 16.17
N LEU A 779 3.61 25.09 15.06
CA LEU A 779 4.78 24.20 14.99
C LEU A 779 5.91 24.61 15.95
N GLU A 780 6.03 25.90 16.22
CA GLU A 780 7.03 26.49 17.12
C GLU A 780 6.82 26.03 18.57
N ARG A 781 5.63 25.49 18.89
CA ARG A 781 5.25 24.94 20.19
C ARG A 781 5.29 23.40 20.24
N VAL A 782 5.88 22.76 19.22
CA VAL A 782 6.34 21.37 19.27
C VAL A 782 7.80 21.35 19.70
N VAL A 783 8.02 21.07 20.99
CA VAL A 783 9.29 21.29 21.71
C VAL A 783 9.75 20.01 22.42
N GLY A 784 11.03 19.92 22.75
CA GLY A 784 11.58 18.85 23.58
C GLY A 784 11.44 19.18 25.06
N HIS A 785 11.42 18.16 25.94
CA HIS A 785 11.36 18.38 27.39
C HIS A 785 12.49 19.32 27.90
N LYS A 786 13.71 19.23 27.34
CA LYS A 786 14.85 20.12 27.66
C LYS A 786 14.55 21.61 27.46
N GLU A 787 13.68 21.94 26.51
CA GLU A 787 13.30 23.32 26.17
C GLU A 787 12.24 23.91 27.12
N VAL A 788 11.68 23.10 28.03
CA VAL A 788 10.61 23.50 28.95
C VAL A 788 10.95 23.21 30.42
N GLY A 789 11.70 22.13 30.70
CA GLY A 789 11.93 21.60 32.05
C GLY A 789 13.39 21.49 32.52
N GLY A 790 14.38 21.94 31.73
CA GLY A 790 15.79 21.96 32.17
C GLY A 790 16.41 20.57 32.39
N THR A 791 16.07 19.61 31.54
CA THR A 791 16.50 18.20 31.56
C THR A 791 17.32 17.86 30.30
N GLU A 792 17.96 16.69 30.24
CA GLU A 792 18.59 16.17 29.02
C GLU A 792 17.56 15.55 28.05
N CYS A 793 16.42 15.08 28.55
CA CYS A 793 15.31 14.52 27.76
C CYS A 793 14.81 15.54 26.70
N PRO A 794 14.56 15.17 25.43
CA PRO A 794 14.48 13.83 24.85
C PRO A 794 15.83 13.30 24.32
N GLY A 795 16.95 13.78 24.85
CA GLY A 795 18.31 13.39 24.50
C GLY A 795 19.12 14.54 23.91
N ASP A 796 20.44 14.45 24.03
CA ASP A 796 21.37 15.52 23.64
C ASP A 796 21.16 15.95 22.18
N PHE A 797 20.99 14.99 21.28
CA PHE A 797 20.87 15.22 19.85
C PHE A 797 19.54 15.85 19.39
N TRP A 798 18.67 16.26 20.32
CA TRP A 798 17.44 16.99 20.02
C TRP A 798 17.72 18.31 19.30
N THR A 799 18.60 19.13 19.88
CA THR A 799 19.05 20.45 19.37
C THR A 799 20.44 20.42 18.78
N ASP A 800 21.26 19.48 19.23
CA ASP A 800 22.71 19.46 19.01
C ASP A 800 23.11 18.29 18.08
N GLY A 801 24.29 18.33 17.46
CA GLY A 801 24.73 17.28 16.54
C GLY A 801 23.74 17.06 15.36
N PRO A 802 23.18 15.84 15.17
CA PRO A 802 22.16 15.57 14.15
C PRO A 802 20.83 16.34 14.31
N ALA A 803 20.61 17.02 15.44
CA ALA A 803 19.51 17.98 15.69
C ALA A 803 18.13 17.48 15.20
N TRP A 804 17.72 16.29 15.67
CA TRP A 804 16.58 15.56 15.09
C TRP A 804 15.21 16.25 15.29
N LYS A 805 15.14 17.31 16.11
CA LYS A 805 14.02 18.26 16.13
C LYS A 805 13.68 18.78 14.72
N TRP A 806 14.69 19.14 13.92
CA TRP A 806 14.46 19.70 12.58
C TRP A 806 13.96 18.64 11.60
N THR A 807 14.47 17.42 11.71
CA THR A 807 13.96 16.25 10.96
C THR A 807 12.49 15.96 11.29
N LEU A 808 12.11 16.02 12.57
CA LEU A 808 10.72 15.89 13.02
C LEU A 808 9.86 17.03 12.46
N HIS A 809 10.31 18.28 12.57
CA HIS A 809 9.59 19.47 12.09
C HIS A 809 9.35 19.45 10.58
N GLU A 810 10.33 19.05 9.76
CA GLU A 810 10.13 18.93 8.31
C GLU A 810 9.20 17.77 7.93
N GLN A 811 9.24 16.64 8.64
CA GLN A 811 8.27 15.56 8.45
C GLN A 811 6.86 15.97 8.88
N VAL A 812 6.69 16.71 9.97
CA VAL A 812 5.40 17.32 10.36
C VAL A 812 4.87 18.24 9.27
N LYS A 813 5.70 19.14 8.71
CA LYS A 813 5.31 20.00 7.58
C LYS A 813 4.92 19.17 6.34
N ALA A 814 5.63 18.08 6.04
CA ALA A 814 5.29 17.19 4.93
C ALA A 814 3.93 16.51 5.12
N VAL A 815 3.62 16.03 6.34
CA VAL A 815 2.30 15.47 6.70
C VAL A 815 1.20 16.54 6.57
N GLN A 816 1.44 17.76 7.07
CA GLN A 816 0.49 18.88 6.94
C GLN A 816 0.27 19.31 5.48
N ARG A 817 1.28 19.18 4.61
CA ARG A 817 1.17 19.39 3.16
C ARG A 817 0.52 18.21 2.40
N GLY A 818 0.10 17.15 3.09
CA GLY A 818 -0.50 15.96 2.46
C GLY A 818 0.48 15.12 1.63
N GLN A 819 1.80 15.28 1.84
CA GLN A 819 2.86 14.67 1.04
C GLN A 819 3.26 13.27 1.56
N PHE A 820 2.32 12.54 2.17
CA PHE A 820 2.63 11.30 2.89
C PHE A 820 2.35 10.05 2.04
N ALA A 821 3.39 9.24 1.84
CA ALA A 821 3.26 7.84 1.45
C ALA A 821 3.26 6.97 2.72
N PRO A 822 2.48 5.86 2.78
CA PRO A 822 2.46 4.98 3.94
C PRO A 822 3.87 4.51 4.33
N ALA A 823 4.09 4.38 5.65
CA ALA A 823 5.37 3.98 6.20
C ALA A 823 5.72 2.54 5.77
N GLY A 824 6.46 2.43 4.66
CA GLY A 824 6.73 1.13 4.05
C GLY A 824 7.76 1.10 2.93
N GLN A 825 8.07 2.20 2.23
CA GLN A 825 9.07 2.13 1.14
C GLN A 825 10.12 3.25 1.26
N ARG A 826 11.33 2.87 1.67
CA ARG A 826 12.52 3.75 1.70
C ARG A 826 13.64 3.29 0.77
N MET A 827 13.58 2.04 0.32
CA MET A 827 14.60 1.42 -0.51
C MET A 827 14.05 1.22 -1.92
N GLU A 828 14.78 1.64 -2.96
CA GLU A 828 14.27 1.47 -4.32
C GLU A 828 14.27 -0.01 -4.75
N HIS A 829 15.23 -0.80 -4.26
CA HIS A 829 15.41 -2.20 -4.65
C HIS A 829 16.03 -3.06 -3.53
N TYR A 830 15.41 -4.21 -3.23
CA TYR A 830 15.95 -5.27 -2.34
C TYR A 830 16.07 -6.60 -3.11
N LEU A 831 17.22 -7.28 -2.97
CA LEU A 831 17.45 -8.62 -3.51
C LEU A 831 17.19 -9.66 -2.41
N LEU A 832 16.06 -10.36 -2.49
CA LEU A 832 15.63 -11.34 -1.49
C LEU A 832 16.10 -12.75 -1.87
N LEU A 833 16.86 -13.35 -0.95
CA LEU A 833 17.30 -14.74 -0.94
C LEU A 833 16.50 -15.51 0.12
N TRP A 834 16.53 -16.84 0.08
CA TRP A 834 15.82 -17.69 1.02
C TRP A 834 16.74 -18.25 2.12
N ASP A 835 16.18 -18.44 3.32
CA ASP A 835 16.85 -19.06 4.46
C ASP A 835 15.84 -19.87 5.28
N HIS A 836 16.01 -21.20 5.30
CA HIS A 836 15.21 -22.13 6.10
C HIS A 836 15.93 -22.49 7.41
N GLY A 837 16.95 -21.71 7.79
CA GLY A 837 17.72 -21.86 9.02
C GLY A 837 18.53 -23.15 9.04
N LYS A 838 18.19 -24.06 9.96
CA LYS A 838 18.96 -25.31 10.15
C LYS A 838 18.80 -26.32 9.02
N GLU A 839 17.78 -26.17 8.17
CA GLU A 839 17.50 -27.09 7.06
C GLU A 839 18.22 -26.71 5.77
N GLY A 840 18.77 -25.48 5.71
CA GLY A 840 19.54 -24.97 4.58
C GLY A 840 19.24 -23.50 4.28
N TRP A 841 20.14 -22.86 3.54
CA TRP A 841 19.98 -21.49 3.05
C TRP A 841 20.40 -21.41 1.58
N ALA A 842 20.08 -20.28 0.93
CA ALA A 842 20.33 -19.96 -0.48
C ALA A 842 21.82 -19.88 -0.90
N SER A 843 22.63 -20.87 -0.53
CA SER A 843 24.08 -20.91 -0.74
C SER A 843 24.50 -20.93 -2.22
N VAL A 844 23.78 -21.66 -3.08
CA VAL A 844 24.06 -21.69 -4.53
C VAL A 844 23.49 -20.46 -5.23
N ASP A 845 22.27 -20.05 -4.88
CA ASP A 845 21.67 -18.80 -5.37
C ASP A 845 22.50 -17.56 -4.98
N TRP A 846 23.12 -17.56 -3.80
CA TRP A 846 24.08 -16.54 -3.36
C TRP A 846 25.31 -16.51 -4.26
N GLN A 847 25.91 -17.66 -4.59
CA GLN A 847 27.04 -17.74 -5.53
C GLN A 847 26.63 -17.23 -6.93
N ASN A 848 25.45 -17.61 -7.41
CA ASN A 848 24.91 -17.15 -8.69
C ASN A 848 24.64 -15.63 -8.70
N ALA A 849 24.19 -15.06 -7.58
CA ALA A 849 23.94 -13.63 -7.42
C ALA A 849 25.21 -12.78 -7.28
N GLN A 850 26.40 -13.35 -7.07
CA GLN A 850 27.62 -12.58 -6.84
C GLN A 850 27.93 -11.58 -7.96
N GLY A 851 27.74 -11.96 -9.24
CA GLY A 851 27.97 -11.08 -10.38
C GLY A 851 27.03 -9.87 -10.39
N TYR A 852 25.74 -10.13 -10.20
CA TYR A 852 24.69 -9.10 -10.09
C TYR A 852 24.94 -8.17 -8.89
N ILE A 853 25.27 -8.72 -7.72
CA ILE A 853 25.60 -7.96 -6.51
C ILE A 853 26.87 -7.12 -6.74
N ALA A 854 27.89 -7.68 -7.41
CA ALA A 854 29.14 -6.98 -7.69
C ALA A 854 28.96 -5.78 -8.64
N HIS A 855 28.05 -5.90 -9.62
CA HIS A 855 27.73 -4.87 -10.60
C HIS A 855 26.87 -3.75 -9.99
N PHE A 856 25.73 -4.08 -9.38
CA PHE A 856 24.77 -3.07 -8.92
C PHE A 856 25.03 -2.56 -7.49
N ARG A 857 25.58 -3.40 -6.61
CA ARG A 857 25.66 -3.19 -5.15
C ARG A 857 24.28 -2.91 -4.51
N PRO A 858 23.28 -3.79 -4.70
CA PRO A 858 21.96 -3.66 -4.08
C PRO A 858 22.06 -3.94 -2.57
N THR A 859 21.03 -3.58 -1.81
CA THR A 859 20.78 -4.25 -0.53
C THR A 859 20.27 -5.65 -0.81
N ALA A 860 20.86 -6.65 -0.16
CA ALA A 860 20.50 -8.06 -0.30
C ALA A 860 20.40 -8.71 1.08
N GLY A 861 19.53 -9.69 1.23
CA GLY A 861 19.35 -10.41 2.48
C GLY A 861 18.24 -11.47 2.41
N PHE A 862 17.89 -12.01 3.58
CA PHE A 862 17.09 -13.23 3.71
C PHE A 862 15.71 -13.02 4.37
N SER A 863 15.35 -11.77 4.67
CA SER A 863 14.15 -11.41 5.45
C SER A 863 13.06 -10.86 4.53
N PRO A 864 11.92 -11.56 4.32
CA PRO A 864 10.76 -10.99 3.65
C PRO A 864 10.26 -9.72 4.35
N ARG A 865 10.38 -9.64 5.67
CA ARG A 865 10.01 -8.45 6.47
C ARG A 865 10.89 -7.23 6.16
N ASP A 866 12.16 -7.44 5.81
CA ASP A 866 13.06 -6.36 5.42
C ASP A 866 12.80 -5.98 3.96
N ALA A 867 12.50 -6.95 3.10
CA ALA A 867 12.13 -6.73 1.71
C ALA A 867 10.81 -5.95 1.56
N MET A 868 9.88 -6.06 2.51
CA MET A 868 8.69 -5.19 2.60
C MET A 868 9.03 -3.68 2.68
N LEU A 869 10.28 -3.32 3.03
CA LEU A 869 10.74 -1.92 3.10
C LEU A 869 11.16 -1.34 1.74
N ALA A 870 11.04 -2.12 0.66
CA ALA A 870 11.50 -1.77 -0.68
C ALA A 870 10.37 -1.62 -1.70
N ARG A 871 10.58 -0.71 -2.66
CA ARG A 871 9.67 -0.46 -3.78
C ARG A 871 9.65 -1.60 -4.78
N HIS A 872 10.83 -2.10 -5.14
CA HIS A 872 11.01 -3.28 -5.98
C HIS A 872 11.73 -4.37 -5.19
N VAL A 873 11.24 -5.61 -5.28
CA VAL A 873 11.87 -6.77 -4.64
C VAL A 873 12.18 -7.80 -5.71
N VAL A 874 13.45 -8.13 -5.91
CA VAL A 874 13.85 -9.25 -6.77
C VAL A 874 14.04 -10.48 -5.91
N ILE A 875 13.21 -11.50 -6.12
CA ILE A 875 13.34 -12.81 -5.45
C ILE A 875 14.27 -13.68 -6.28
N VAL A 876 15.30 -14.26 -5.65
CA VAL A 876 16.18 -15.24 -6.30
C VAL A 876 15.73 -16.65 -5.93
N GLY A 877 15.40 -17.46 -6.95
CA GLY A 877 14.96 -18.84 -6.77
C GLY A 877 13.43 -19.06 -6.83
N GLY A 878 13.05 -20.33 -6.92
CA GLY A 878 11.64 -20.76 -7.00
C GLY A 878 10.92 -20.83 -5.66
N ASP A 879 9.67 -21.31 -5.69
CA ASP A 879 8.76 -21.33 -4.53
C ASP A 879 9.21 -22.22 -3.37
N ALA A 880 10.16 -23.14 -3.61
CA ALA A 880 10.83 -23.93 -2.56
C ALA A 880 11.80 -23.11 -1.70
N GLY A 881 12.20 -21.92 -2.17
CA GLY A 881 13.01 -20.95 -1.43
C GLY A 881 12.15 -19.92 -0.72
N VAL A 882 11.72 -18.88 -1.45
CA VAL A 882 10.76 -17.89 -0.94
C VAL A 882 9.36 -18.31 -1.34
N SER A 883 8.49 -18.53 -0.36
CA SER A 883 7.16 -19.11 -0.61
C SER A 883 6.23 -18.15 -1.36
N GLY A 884 5.19 -18.71 -1.99
CA GLY A 884 4.10 -17.90 -2.57
C GLY A 884 3.30 -17.10 -1.53
N VAL A 885 3.37 -17.47 -0.24
CA VAL A 885 2.76 -16.73 0.87
C VAL A 885 3.58 -15.47 1.19
N ASP A 886 4.91 -15.58 1.20
CA ASP A 886 5.81 -14.44 1.40
C ASP A 886 5.76 -13.46 0.21
N GLU A 887 5.70 -13.98 -1.02
CA GLU A 887 5.49 -13.16 -2.22
C GLU A 887 4.13 -12.43 -2.19
N ALA A 888 3.04 -13.11 -1.80
CA ALA A 888 1.74 -12.48 -1.61
C ALA A 888 1.76 -11.41 -0.50
N ALA A 889 2.52 -11.64 0.59
CA ALA A 889 2.68 -10.68 1.67
C ALA A 889 3.48 -9.43 1.23
N LEU A 890 4.51 -9.59 0.39
CA LEU A 890 5.25 -8.48 -0.22
C LEU A 890 4.36 -7.65 -1.16
N ILE A 891 3.54 -8.30 -1.99
CA ILE A 891 2.58 -7.62 -2.86
C ILE A 891 1.52 -6.87 -2.02
N ALA A 892 1.03 -7.47 -0.93
CA ALA A 892 0.10 -6.84 0.00
C ALA A 892 0.72 -5.63 0.75
N ALA A 893 2.04 -5.62 0.97
CA ALA A 893 2.79 -4.48 1.47
C ALA A 893 3.04 -3.37 0.41
N GLY A 894 2.58 -3.58 -0.84
CA GLY A 894 2.71 -2.63 -1.94
C GLY A 894 4.02 -2.72 -2.72
N CYS A 895 4.83 -3.76 -2.49
CA CYS A 895 6.07 -3.99 -3.25
C CYS A 895 5.77 -4.45 -4.68
N GLN A 896 6.57 -4.00 -5.64
CA GLN A 896 6.60 -4.59 -6.98
C GLN A 896 7.59 -5.76 -7.00
N VAL A 897 7.07 -6.98 -6.92
CA VAL A 897 7.87 -8.20 -6.80
C VAL A 897 8.23 -8.76 -8.19
N HIS A 898 9.48 -9.19 -8.34
CA HIS A 898 10.05 -9.76 -9.55
C HIS A 898 10.77 -11.07 -9.22
N ARG A 899 10.16 -12.22 -9.51
CA ARG A 899 10.78 -13.52 -9.25
C ARG A 899 11.71 -13.96 -10.39
N LEU A 900 12.96 -14.28 -10.05
CA LEU A 900 13.96 -14.86 -10.94
C LEU A 900 14.15 -16.34 -10.58
N ALA A 901 13.27 -17.18 -11.11
CA ALA A 901 13.32 -18.63 -10.97
C ALA A 901 13.61 -19.27 -12.33
N GLY A 902 14.87 -19.64 -12.57
CA GLY A 902 15.23 -20.46 -13.73
C GLY A 902 14.79 -21.91 -13.55
N ALA A 903 14.73 -22.67 -14.65
CA ALA A 903 14.43 -24.11 -14.63
C ALA A 903 15.49 -24.95 -13.86
N ASN A 904 16.65 -24.36 -13.59
CA ASN A 904 17.73 -24.85 -12.74
C ASN A 904 18.63 -23.68 -12.32
N GLU A 905 19.61 -23.94 -11.45
CA GLU A 905 20.55 -22.95 -10.91
C GLU A 905 21.30 -22.17 -12.02
N ALA A 906 21.74 -22.85 -13.08
CA ALA A 906 22.41 -22.22 -14.22
C ALA A 906 21.50 -21.26 -14.99
N ALA A 907 20.20 -21.58 -15.11
CA ALA A 907 19.21 -20.69 -15.70
C ALA A 907 18.90 -19.48 -14.79
N THR A 908 18.82 -19.67 -13.46
CA THR A 908 18.70 -18.55 -12.50
C THR A 908 19.90 -17.62 -12.60
N LYS A 909 21.13 -18.17 -12.69
CA LYS A 909 22.34 -17.40 -12.92
C LYS A 909 22.29 -16.62 -14.24
N ALA A 910 21.87 -17.24 -15.34
CA ALA A 910 21.77 -16.58 -16.64
C ALA A 910 20.79 -15.39 -16.65
N LEU A 911 19.70 -15.46 -15.88
CA LEU A 911 18.77 -14.33 -15.69
C LEU A 911 19.45 -13.15 -14.95
N LEU A 912 20.19 -13.43 -13.88
CA LEU A 912 20.94 -12.44 -13.10
C LEU A 912 22.08 -11.81 -13.90
N ASP A 913 22.85 -12.62 -14.63
CA ASP A 913 23.89 -12.18 -15.56
C ASP A 913 23.28 -11.30 -16.68
N GLY A 914 22.11 -11.67 -17.18
CA GLY A 914 21.37 -10.90 -18.21
C GLY A 914 20.96 -9.52 -17.73
N LEU A 915 20.45 -9.39 -16.50
CA LEU A 915 20.15 -8.10 -15.88
C LEU A 915 21.40 -7.22 -15.73
N ALA A 916 22.53 -7.81 -15.29
CA ALA A 916 23.81 -7.10 -15.19
C ALA A 916 24.32 -6.63 -16.57
N ALA A 917 24.27 -7.49 -17.59
CA ALA A 917 24.67 -7.16 -18.95
C ALA A 917 23.80 -6.07 -19.61
N GLN A 918 22.50 -6.05 -19.31
CA GLN A 918 21.56 -5.00 -19.74
C GLN A 918 21.65 -3.74 -18.85
N ASN A 919 22.41 -3.80 -17.75
CA ASN A 919 22.55 -2.75 -16.75
C ASN A 919 21.20 -2.32 -16.13
N THR A 920 20.26 -3.25 -16.00
CA THR A 920 18.92 -3.04 -15.41
C THR A 920 18.79 -3.77 -14.06
N LEU A 921 18.25 -3.11 -13.03
CA LEU A 921 18.12 -3.69 -11.69
C LEU A 921 17.09 -4.83 -11.62
N TRP A 922 15.98 -4.73 -12.34
CA TRP A 922 14.94 -5.77 -12.41
C TRP A 922 14.36 -5.84 -13.82
N PRO A 923 13.61 -6.91 -14.19
CA PRO A 923 13.02 -7.05 -15.52
C PRO A 923 12.16 -5.83 -15.90
N GLY A 924 12.45 -5.21 -17.04
CA GLY A 924 11.75 -4.02 -17.53
C GLY A 924 12.13 -2.69 -16.85
N ALA A 925 13.13 -2.66 -15.97
CA ALA A 925 13.69 -1.41 -15.46
C ALA A 925 14.37 -0.59 -16.59
N GLN A 926 14.47 0.74 -16.39
CA GLN A 926 15.38 1.55 -17.21
C GLN A 926 16.84 1.24 -16.85
N PRO A 927 17.81 1.37 -17.78
CA PRO A 927 19.22 1.17 -17.48
C PRO A 927 19.70 2.10 -16.38
N ALA A 928 20.39 1.55 -15.38
CA ALA A 928 20.92 2.31 -14.26
C ALA A 928 22.02 3.29 -14.73
N PRO A 929 22.12 4.51 -14.15
CA PRO A 929 23.20 5.43 -14.50
C PRO A 929 24.57 4.80 -14.19
N ALA A 930 25.50 4.89 -15.15
CA ALA A 930 26.82 4.30 -15.03
C ALA A 930 27.58 4.90 -13.84
N LYS A 931 27.87 4.07 -12.82
CA LYS A 931 28.72 4.47 -11.70
C LYS A 931 30.17 4.61 -12.20
N SER A 932 30.86 5.65 -11.74
CA SER A 932 32.28 5.87 -12.05
C SER A 932 33.11 4.63 -11.68
N PRO A 933 34.08 4.20 -12.52
CA PRO A 933 34.95 3.09 -12.16
C PRO A 933 35.77 3.44 -10.90
N PRO A 934 36.08 2.46 -10.04
CA PRO A 934 36.95 2.70 -8.89
C PRO A 934 38.37 3.09 -9.36
N PRO A 935 39.15 3.79 -8.51
CA PRO A 935 40.57 4.00 -8.79
C PRO A 935 41.28 2.64 -8.96
N PRO A 936 42.31 2.55 -9.82
CA PRO A 936 42.94 1.28 -10.16
C PRO A 936 43.52 0.60 -8.92
N ALA A 937 43.36 -0.73 -8.85
CA ALA A 937 43.88 -1.52 -7.75
C ALA A 937 45.41 -1.38 -7.66
N VAL A 938 45.91 -0.99 -6.48
CA VAL A 938 47.34 -0.96 -6.19
C VAL A 938 47.85 -2.39 -6.20
N SER A 939 48.72 -2.73 -7.15
CA SER A 939 49.39 -4.01 -7.21
C SER A 939 50.28 -4.20 -5.98
N ARG A 940 49.86 -5.07 -5.05
CA ARG A 940 50.75 -5.64 -4.03
C ARG A 940 51.07 -7.07 -4.41
N GLY A 941 52.35 -7.33 -4.62
CA GLY A 941 52.88 -8.69 -4.61
C GLY A 941 53.00 -9.23 -3.19
N ASP A 942 53.12 -10.54 -3.14
CA ASP A 942 53.44 -11.43 -2.01
C ASP A 942 52.52 -11.43 -0.78
N GLU A 943 52.25 -12.65 -0.34
CA GLU A 943 51.15 -13.02 0.55
C GLU A 943 51.41 -12.59 2.00
N THR A 944 50.44 -11.90 2.59
CA THR A 944 50.14 -11.97 4.03
C THR A 944 48.62 -11.91 4.19
N PRO A 945 47.98 -12.82 4.98
CA PRO A 945 46.53 -12.75 5.20
C PRO A 945 46.20 -11.52 6.06
N VAL A 946 45.37 -10.61 5.55
CA VAL A 946 45.00 -9.40 6.29
C VAL A 946 43.82 -9.67 7.23
N ASP A 947 44.09 -9.39 8.51
CA ASP A 947 43.30 -9.57 9.73
C ASP A 947 41.77 -9.58 9.68
N ALA A 948 41.23 -10.40 10.59
CA ALA A 948 39.87 -10.26 11.10
C ALA A 948 39.73 -8.99 11.96
N TRP A 949 38.54 -8.40 11.93
CA TRP A 949 38.16 -7.19 12.67
C TRP A 949 38.59 -7.23 14.15
N ASN A 950 39.42 -6.26 14.55
CA ASN A 950 39.89 -6.09 15.92
C ASN A 950 38.73 -5.85 16.90
N ALA A 951 38.37 -6.86 17.70
CA ALA A 951 37.69 -6.67 18.96
C ALA A 951 38.71 -6.25 20.06
N PRO A 952 38.38 -5.31 20.96
CA PRO A 952 39.20 -5.03 22.13
C PRO A 952 39.44 -6.29 22.98
N ARG A 953 40.67 -6.44 23.53
CA ARG A 953 41.12 -7.67 24.22
C ARG A 953 40.40 -7.98 25.54
N ASP A 954 39.55 -7.08 25.98
CA ASP A 954 38.76 -7.08 27.21
C ASP A 954 37.40 -7.81 27.09
N TRP A 955 37.12 -8.48 25.95
CA TRP A 955 35.85 -9.17 25.65
C TRP A 955 35.91 -10.71 25.60
N LEU A 956 36.98 -11.35 26.10
CA LEU A 956 37.06 -12.82 26.22
C LEU A 956 36.98 -13.27 27.69
N PRO A 957 36.12 -14.24 28.04
CA PRO A 957 36.05 -14.79 29.40
C PRO A 957 37.22 -15.74 29.68
N THR A 958 37.87 -15.59 30.84
CA THR A 958 38.90 -16.54 31.31
C THR A 958 38.30 -17.59 32.23
N GLU A 959 38.49 -18.86 31.89
CA GLU A 959 38.12 -20.00 32.74
C GLU A 959 39.16 -20.25 33.86
N GLY A 960 38.71 -20.73 35.03
CA GLY A 960 39.52 -21.66 35.85
C GLY A 960 40.16 -21.22 37.18
N ALA A 961 39.34 -20.95 38.21
CA ALA A 961 39.57 -21.29 39.64
C ALA A 961 40.75 -20.63 40.44
N PRO A 962 40.80 -20.74 41.80
CA PRO A 962 39.77 -20.87 42.85
C PRO A 962 39.80 -19.66 43.86
N PRO A 963 39.05 -19.63 44.98
CA PRO A 963 38.78 -18.38 45.72
C PRO A 963 39.75 -18.08 46.89
N ASP A 964 39.89 -16.78 47.23
CA ASP A 964 40.26 -16.33 48.58
C ASP A 964 39.60 -14.97 48.93
N MET A 965 39.47 -14.69 50.23
CA MET A 965 38.72 -13.58 50.80
C MET A 965 39.47 -12.24 50.80
N GLY A 966 38.74 -11.14 50.65
CA GLY A 966 39.31 -9.78 50.69
C GLY A 966 38.26 -8.68 50.81
N ASP A 967 37.69 -8.49 52.00
CA ASP A 967 36.79 -7.36 52.30
C ASP A 967 37.51 -6.01 52.10
N ARG A 968 36.85 -5.10 51.35
CA ARG A 968 37.12 -3.64 51.34
C ARG A 968 36.02 -2.86 50.63
N ARG A 969 34.99 -2.45 51.40
CA ARG A 969 34.13 -1.31 51.02
C ARG A 969 34.88 0.01 51.22
N PRO A 970 34.59 1.03 50.38
CA PRO A 970 34.11 2.30 50.93
C PRO A 970 33.03 2.94 50.00
N ARG A 971 31.75 3.16 50.38
CA ARG A 971 31.24 4.25 51.26
C ARG A 971 32.09 5.54 51.15
N ILE A 972 31.61 6.76 50.87
CA ILE A 972 30.28 7.38 50.70
C ILE A 972 30.52 8.60 49.75
N ARG A 973 29.57 9.15 48.97
CA ARG A 973 28.45 10.03 49.38
C ARG A 973 27.51 10.30 48.19
N TYR A 974 26.27 10.68 48.48
CA TYR A 974 25.40 11.49 47.59
C TYR A 974 25.64 12.98 47.87
N THR A 975 25.44 13.85 46.88
CA THR A 975 25.11 15.26 47.12
C THR A 975 23.90 15.61 46.27
N ILE A 976 22.80 16.02 46.91
CA ILE A 976 21.54 16.41 46.28
C ILE A 976 21.64 17.89 45.88
N ARG A 977 21.22 18.22 44.65
CA ARG A 977 20.58 19.49 44.28
C ARG A 977 19.53 19.22 43.23
#